data_AF-A0A819JCI9-F1
#
_entry.id   AF-A0A819JCI9-F1
#
_cell.length_a   1.000
_cell.length_b   1.000
_cell.length_c   1.000
_cell.angle_alpha   90.00
_cell.angle_beta   90.00
_cell.angle_gamma   90.00
#
_symmetry.space_group_name_H-M   'P 1'
#
loop_
_entity.id
_entity.type
_entity.pdbx_description
1 polymer ?
#
loop_
_entity_poly.entity_id
_entity_poly.type
_entity_poly.pdbx_seq_one_letter_code
_entity_poly.pdbx_strand_id
1 'polypeptide(L)'
;MKLISKLNPSFISFASDILLLLLFRSHPMSLDCAEQTHLSSIRLILGGVHEDNQEYVLKRLCERIDGLVSCKFIDDNNQAELCFDTNKIAQYTLLSEIQGLGHPVQSLNSETVEAQLRIEGMHCNSCVSNICGAVLDMPGAIDIKLTFLDKLATIIYDPSILQLDDIITEIEKLSFQVAVSTSLISNLGFRAELLDKVARGMDAIDVNIEGMSCASCVNKIQDHMSKIPGISSASVVLLTNRGKFQYDSSIIGPRDILKHISEDLGFPATVLTENLKSENLARLHRRITRQWRNSFIIAAIFGIPAMIVMFFFLFKYKDHSQAPHVTAGLSVENLIMFLLATPVQIISGRYFYVQAFQSLKHKTANMEVLIVLATSIAYIYSIIVVITNMIMKIPSPMAFFDVSPMLFMFVALGRWLEHTAKAKTSDALKKLLSLQPPQGTLIKLDSRGKIIEEKIVLAQLIQRDDLLKVQPGETIPTDGRIIDGVTSCDESLITGESMPVDKTVGAQVIGGTKNLDGLIIMRATHVGQETALKQIIRLVEDAQTSKAPIQQLADRIAGYFVPFVVSISLLTLSIYIILGYAMFDKLEKYSAYYQPTDQRESSHGHNMSTTYEPSKTEIVLELAFRYAITVLSVACPCALGLATPTAVMVGTGVGASNGILIKGGEPLESAHQIGTIVFDKTGTITKGKPSVIDKRIFFQNADMTLDRMLAIAGTAESGSEHPLALAVRNHCKDYFGTNELGRCRDFKAIWGYGLQARVSNIDCLVQSTDRNTSHTYSVLIGNREWMKRNHLSIDDGIDKTMSIHEHDGHTAVLVAIDGKVVGMLAIADEIKPTAPLTIYALQSLGLRTILLTGDNVKTARAIASQVGIKTVYAEVLPTHKERFIVSLKENKKYHGKVAMVGDGINDSPALARADVGIAVGTGADVAVEAASIVLIRDELFDVVAAIKLSKKTVWRIRLNFIFATVYNLIGIPIAAGVLLPAGVQLMPWMAAAAMALSSVSVVASSLLLRYFKKPRMEKYERDVRYRQWSLNKSTDIIVHRGIDDLPMMRPKSSILSSLRNSRLSQIVRESISVVKNAVMEEKIKATVYFNDEQTTNRQKEEETELQVTHL
;
A
#
# COMPACT_ATOMS: atom_id res chain seq x y z
N MET A 1 34.61 -18.94 61.34
CA MET A 1 35.47 -19.52 62.39
C MET A 1 35.19 -21.01 62.49
N LYS A 2 36.06 -21.80 61.83
CA LYS A 2 36.55 -23.16 62.17
C LYS A 2 35.57 -24.24 62.71
N LEU A 3 34.72 -24.87 61.87
CA LEU A 3 34.57 -26.36 61.75
C LEU A 3 33.45 -26.80 60.76
N ILE A 4 33.37 -26.24 59.55
CA ILE A 4 32.65 -26.92 58.45
C ILE A 4 33.68 -27.21 57.36
N SER A 5 34.74 -27.87 57.80
CA SER A 5 35.71 -28.54 56.96
C SER A 5 35.32 -30.02 56.90
N LYS A 6 35.24 -30.53 55.68
CA LYS A 6 35.29 -31.96 55.31
C LYS A 6 33.97 -32.72 55.47
N LEU A 7 33.20 -32.82 54.38
CA LEU A 7 32.98 -34.08 53.64
C LEU A 7 32.23 -33.79 52.31
N ASN A 8 32.53 -34.60 51.29
CA ASN A 8 32.45 -34.28 49.85
C ASN A 8 31.03 -34.43 49.24
N PRO A 9 30.65 -33.66 48.19
CA PRO A 9 29.30 -33.61 47.60
C PRO A 9 28.99 -34.68 46.53
N SER A 10 29.80 -35.73 46.39
CA SER A 10 29.63 -36.75 45.33
C SER A 10 28.85 -38.00 45.76
N PHE A 11 28.55 -38.18 47.06
CA PHE A 11 27.89 -39.40 47.56
C PHE A 11 26.36 -39.29 47.67
N ILE A 12 25.81 -38.06 47.67
CA ILE A 12 24.36 -37.81 47.82
C ILE A 12 23.63 -37.90 46.46
N SER A 13 24.30 -37.58 45.35
CA SER A 13 23.73 -37.72 44.00
C SER A 13 23.60 -39.19 43.58
N PHE A 14 24.56 -40.05 43.96
CA PHE A 14 24.55 -41.45 43.55
C PHE A 14 23.48 -42.31 44.26
N ALA A 15 23.08 -41.92 45.48
CA ALA A 15 22.02 -42.60 46.23
C ALA A 15 20.60 -42.18 45.82
N SER A 16 20.44 -40.97 45.27
CA SER A 16 19.17 -40.47 44.72
C SER A 16 18.78 -41.19 43.43
N ASP A 17 19.75 -41.43 42.54
CA ASP A 17 19.48 -42.00 41.21
C ASP A 17 19.17 -43.50 41.25
N ILE A 18 19.70 -44.24 42.25
CA ILE A 18 19.41 -45.67 42.44
C ILE A 18 18.02 -45.88 43.09
N LEU A 19 17.56 -44.96 43.94
CA LEU A 19 16.24 -45.03 44.55
C LEU A 19 15.10 -44.71 43.55
N LEU A 20 15.37 -43.84 42.57
CA LEU A 20 14.43 -43.52 41.50
C LEU A 20 14.30 -44.64 40.45
N LEU A 21 15.38 -45.39 40.19
CA LEU A 21 15.38 -46.51 39.23
C LEU A 21 14.69 -47.79 39.75
N LEU A 22 14.51 -47.93 41.07
CA LEU A 22 13.88 -49.10 41.69
C LEU A 22 12.37 -48.95 41.95
N LEU A 23 11.80 -47.74 41.84
CA LEU A 23 10.38 -47.48 42.12
C LEU A 23 9.45 -47.52 40.89
N PHE A 24 9.96 -47.60 39.67
CA PHE A 24 9.14 -47.67 38.45
C PHE A 24 9.38 -48.95 37.66
N ARG A 25 8.87 -50.07 38.19
CA ARG A 25 8.77 -51.33 37.43
C ARG A 25 7.52 -52.12 37.83
N SER A 26 6.32 -51.68 37.42
CA SER A 26 5.15 -52.56 37.14
C SER A 26 3.87 -51.79 36.78
N HIS A 27 3.28 -52.17 35.63
CA HIS A 27 1.90 -52.01 35.14
C HIS A 27 1.36 -50.64 34.66
N PRO A 28 0.73 -50.58 33.46
CA PRO A 28 -0.05 -49.44 33.02
C PRO A 28 -1.49 -49.52 33.57
N MET A 29 -1.96 -48.48 34.26
CA MET A 29 -3.39 -48.25 34.51
C MET A 29 -3.89 -47.14 33.58
N SER A 30 -4.89 -47.46 32.77
CA SER A 30 -5.69 -46.49 32.02
C SER A 30 -6.66 -45.79 32.97
N LEU A 31 -6.49 -44.49 33.21
CA LEU A 31 -7.52 -43.63 33.80
C LEU A 31 -8.22 -42.84 32.70
N ASP A 32 -9.54 -43.03 32.56
CA ASP A 32 -10.40 -42.20 31.72
C ASP A 32 -10.60 -40.81 32.37
N CYS A 33 -10.35 -39.73 31.62
CA CYS A 33 -10.40 -38.34 32.09
C CYS A 33 -11.82 -37.82 32.43
N ALA A 34 -12.87 -38.64 32.38
CA ALA A 34 -14.25 -38.17 32.43
C ALA A 34 -14.78 -37.76 33.82
N GLU A 35 -14.04 -37.98 34.91
CA GLU A 35 -14.56 -37.80 36.29
C GLU A 35 -13.98 -36.60 37.09
N GLN A 36 -13.20 -35.69 36.49
CA GLN A 36 -12.63 -34.53 37.22
C GLN A 36 -12.87 -33.18 36.50
N THR A 37 -13.52 -32.23 37.17
CA THR A 37 -14.01 -30.94 36.63
C THR A 37 -12.92 -29.92 36.23
N HIS A 38 -11.64 -30.20 36.47
CA HIS A 38 -10.53 -29.28 36.19
C HIS A 38 -9.57 -29.76 35.09
N LEU A 39 -9.80 -30.94 34.53
CA LEU A 39 -8.98 -31.50 33.45
C LEU A 39 -9.67 -31.30 32.10
N SER A 40 -8.99 -30.65 31.16
CA SER A 40 -9.44 -30.49 29.77
C SER A 40 -8.52 -31.21 28.81
N SER A 41 -9.08 -31.81 27.75
CA SER A 41 -8.30 -32.41 26.66
C SER A 41 -8.32 -31.54 25.41
N ILE A 42 -7.19 -31.48 24.69
CA ILE A 42 -7.07 -30.81 23.40
C ILE A 42 -6.45 -31.77 22.37
N ARG A 43 -6.99 -31.75 21.16
CA ARG A 43 -6.45 -32.50 20.01
C ARG A 43 -5.71 -31.58 19.05
N LEU A 44 -4.53 -32.01 18.65
CA LEU A 44 -3.65 -31.21 17.80
C LEU A 44 -2.71 -32.09 16.99
N ILE A 45 -2.29 -31.56 15.85
CA ILE A 45 -1.31 -32.21 14.98
C ILE A 45 0.07 -31.69 15.35
N LEU A 46 0.96 -32.59 15.78
CA LEU A 46 2.36 -32.27 16.10
C LEU A 46 3.23 -32.48 14.86
N GLY A 47 3.64 -31.40 14.22
CA GLY A 47 4.55 -31.47 13.07
C GLY A 47 5.99 -31.78 13.50
N GLY A 48 6.75 -32.41 12.60
CA GLY A 48 8.17 -32.72 12.81
C GLY A 48 8.44 -33.96 13.68
N VAL A 49 7.43 -34.80 13.93
CA VAL A 49 7.58 -36.08 14.66
C VAL A 49 7.58 -37.24 13.65
N HIS A 50 8.61 -38.09 13.69
CA HIS A 50 8.66 -39.36 12.95
C HIS A 50 8.13 -40.50 13.84
N GLU A 51 7.55 -41.56 13.25
CA GLU A 51 6.96 -42.71 13.98
C GLU A 51 7.90 -43.29 15.06
N ASP A 52 9.20 -43.43 14.76
CA ASP A 52 10.20 -43.95 15.70
C ASP A 52 10.46 -43.05 16.93
N ASN A 53 10.06 -41.78 16.89
CA ASN A 53 10.36 -40.76 17.92
C ASN A 53 9.14 -40.32 18.75
N GLN A 54 7.95 -40.85 18.46
CA GLN A 54 6.71 -40.42 19.12
C GLN A 54 6.77 -40.59 20.64
N GLU A 55 7.22 -41.75 21.14
CA GLU A 55 7.29 -42.05 22.57
C GLU A 55 8.28 -41.15 23.33
N TYR A 56 9.41 -40.77 22.69
CA TYR A 56 10.38 -39.84 23.24
C TYR A 56 9.84 -38.41 23.33
N VAL A 57 9.10 -37.96 22.30
CA VAL A 57 8.47 -36.62 22.29
C VAL A 57 7.39 -36.51 23.36
N LEU A 58 6.53 -37.53 23.51
CA LEU A 58 5.50 -37.58 24.55
C LEU A 58 6.11 -37.40 25.95
N LYS A 59 7.16 -38.17 26.25
CA LYS A 59 7.82 -38.13 27.55
C LYS A 59 8.46 -36.77 27.84
N ARG A 60 9.08 -36.17 26.81
CA ARG A 60 9.71 -34.85 26.91
C ARG A 60 8.71 -33.71 27.10
N LEU A 61 7.51 -33.81 26.53
CA LEU A 61 6.44 -32.82 26.72
C LEU A 61 5.88 -32.88 28.16
N CYS A 62 5.57 -34.08 28.66
CA CYS A 62 5.08 -34.25 30.03
C CYS A 62 6.11 -33.88 31.12
N GLU A 63 7.41 -34.06 30.87
CA GLU A 63 8.46 -33.69 31.83
C GLU A 63 8.73 -32.17 31.89
N ARG A 64 8.40 -31.42 30.84
CA ARG A 64 8.88 -30.05 30.66
C ARG A 64 7.81 -28.97 30.83
N ILE A 65 6.54 -29.36 30.70
CA ILE A 65 5.40 -28.46 30.78
C ILE A 65 4.66 -28.73 32.09
N ASP A 66 4.77 -27.81 33.04
CA ASP A 66 4.08 -27.91 34.33
C ASP A 66 2.58 -27.62 34.13
N GLY A 67 1.73 -28.59 34.52
CA GLY A 67 0.27 -28.55 34.27
C GLY A 67 -0.22 -29.51 33.17
N LEU A 68 0.68 -30.16 32.42
CA LEU A 68 0.31 -31.22 31.48
C LEU A 68 0.19 -32.57 32.21
N VAL A 69 -0.98 -33.22 32.13
CA VAL A 69 -1.32 -34.43 32.91
C VAL A 69 -1.11 -35.71 32.10
N SER A 70 -1.50 -35.72 30.82
CA SER A 70 -1.21 -36.83 29.92
C SER A 70 -1.08 -36.37 28.47
N CYS A 71 -0.36 -37.14 27.67
CA CYS A 71 -0.27 -36.96 26.22
C CYS A 71 -0.32 -38.33 25.54
N LYS A 72 -1.15 -38.47 24.52
CA LYS A 72 -1.30 -39.72 23.75
C LYS A 72 -1.46 -39.41 22.27
N PHE A 73 -0.75 -40.14 21.39
CA PHE A 73 -1.06 -40.12 19.96
C PHE A 73 -2.30 -40.98 19.67
N ILE A 74 -3.26 -40.43 18.91
CA ILE A 74 -4.52 -41.07 18.54
C ILE A 74 -4.32 -41.95 17.29
N ASP A 75 -3.51 -41.51 16.33
CA ASP A 75 -3.33 -42.14 15.00
C ASP A 75 -1.91 -41.89 14.43
N ASP A 76 -1.53 -42.68 13.41
CA ASP A 76 -0.25 -42.58 12.65
C ASP A 76 -0.07 -41.21 11.94
N ASN A 77 -1.12 -40.41 11.84
CA ASN A 77 -1.11 -39.06 11.25
C ASN A 77 -0.59 -37.95 12.20
N ASN A 78 0.25 -38.29 13.19
CA ASN A 78 0.79 -37.36 14.19
C ASN A 78 -0.28 -36.56 14.96
N GLN A 79 -1.46 -37.14 15.16
CA GLN A 79 -2.52 -36.53 15.98
C GLN A 79 -2.30 -36.88 17.44
N ALA A 80 -2.10 -35.87 18.29
CA ALA A 80 -1.93 -36.04 19.72
C ALA A 80 -3.12 -35.45 20.49
N GLU A 81 -3.56 -36.17 21.51
CA GLU A 81 -4.47 -35.71 22.56
C GLU A 81 -3.66 -35.38 23.80
N LEU A 82 -3.75 -34.13 24.25
CA LEU A 82 -3.10 -33.62 25.46
C LEU A 82 -4.17 -33.35 26.50
N CYS A 83 -4.06 -33.96 27.68
CA CYS A 83 -4.88 -33.60 28.84
C CYS A 83 -4.07 -32.71 29.78
N PHE A 84 -4.61 -31.55 30.14
CA PHE A 84 -3.94 -30.56 30.99
C PHE A 84 -4.90 -29.99 32.04
N ASP A 85 -4.33 -29.49 33.13
CA ASP A 85 -5.06 -28.84 34.23
C ASP A 85 -5.25 -27.35 33.92
N THR A 86 -6.51 -26.94 33.74
CA THR A 86 -6.88 -25.56 33.38
C THR A 86 -6.56 -24.54 34.47
N ASN A 87 -6.36 -24.97 35.72
CA ASN A 87 -5.96 -24.08 36.81
C ASN A 87 -4.45 -23.76 36.79
N LYS A 88 -3.63 -24.60 36.14
CA LYS A 88 -2.17 -24.47 36.14
C LYS A 88 -1.62 -23.89 34.85
N ILE A 89 -2.19 -24.25 33.71
CA ILE A 89 -1.70 -23.80 32.41
C ILE A 89 -2.87 -23.46 31.47
N ALA A 90 -2.82 -22.27 30.88
CA ALA A 90 -3.78 -21.84 29.87
C ALA A 90 -3.46 -22.48 28.51
N GLN A 91 -4.49 -22.79 27.72
CA GLN A 91 -4.37 -23.49 26.45
C GLN A 91 -3.39 -22.83 25.46
N TYR A 92 -3.40 -21.50 25.36
CA TYR A 92 -2.47 -20.78 24.47
C TYR A 92 -1.01 -20.87 24.95
N THR A 93 -0.77 -20.84 26.27
CA THR A 93 0.56 -20.96 26.86
C THR A 93 1.11 -22.35 26.57
N LEU A 94 0.29 -23.39 26.75
CA LEU A 94 0.59 -24.76 26.38
C LEU A 94 1.00 -24.88 24.89
N LEU A 95 0.22 -24.29 23.97
CA LEU A 95 0.54 -24.30 22.54
C LEU A 95 1.84 -23.57 22.23
N SER A 96 2.09 -22.43 22.89
CA SER A 96 3.31 -21.64 22.70
C SER A 96 4.56 -22.34 23.23
N GLU A 97 4.45 -23.09 24.33
CA GLU A 97 5.56 -23.87 24.89
C GLU A 97 5.90 -25.07 24.01
N ILE A 98 4.89 -25.76 23.45
CA ILE A 98 5.10 -26.85 22.50
C ILE A 98 5.76 -26.34 21.21
N GLN A 99 5.31 -25.19 20.69
CA GLN A 99 5.97 -24.53 19.56
C GLN A 99 7.40 -24.08 19.91
N GLY A 100 7.62 -23.58 21.14
CA GLY A 100 8.94 -23.22 21.66
C GLY A 100 9.90 -24.40 21.79
N LEU A 101 9.37 -25.62 21.97
CA LEU A 101 10.13 -26.87 21.99
C LEU A 101 10.47 -27.41 20.58
N GLY A 102 10.05 -26.72 19.52
CA GLY A 102 10.41 -27.02 18.13
C GLY A 102 9.44 -27.93 17.39
N HIS A 103 8.24 -28.16 17.96
CA HIS A 103 7.17 -28.92 17.31
C HIS A 103 6.09 -27.95 16.80
N PRO A 104 5.98 -27.68 15.48
CA PRO A 104 4.90 -26.85 14.96
C PRO A 104 3.55 -27.51 15.25
N VAL A 105 2.65 -26.77 15.89
CA VAL A 105 1.34 -27.27 16.32
C VAL A 105 0.24 -26.67 15.44
N GLN A 106 -0.65 -27.52 14.94
CA GLN A 106 -1.90 -27.10 14.31
C GLN A 106 -3.06 -27.52 15.21
N SER A 107 -3.72 -26.54 15.87
CA SER A 107 -4.91 -26.77 16.70
C SER A 107 -6.13 -26.98 15.82
N LEU A 108 -6.89 -28.03 16.08
CA LEU A 108 -8.11 -28.35 15.32
C LEU A 108 -9.33 -27.49 15.72
N ASN A 109 -9.28 -26.76 16.85
CA ASN A 109 -10.41 -25.99 17.40
C ASN A 109 -10.03 -24.54 17.79
N SER A 110 -10.00 -23.60 16.84
CA SER A 110 -10.17 -22.18 17.15
C SER A 110 -10.91 -21.50 15.99
N GLU A 111 -12.23 -21.37 16.11
CA GLU A 111 -13.04 -20.59 15.18
C GLU A 111 -12.81 -19.10 15.46
N THR A 112 -12.03 -18.41 14.63
CA THR A 112 -11.86 -16.95 14.73
C THR A 112 -13.07 -16.25 14.09
N VAL A 113 -13.66 -15.29 14.79
CA VAL A 113 -14.84 -14.54 14.32
C VAL A 113 -14.45 -13.10 13.99
N GLU A 114 -14.94 -12.60 12.86
CA GLU A 114 -14.80 -11.20 12.46
C GLU A 114 -16.11 -10.45 12.79
N ALA A 115 -16.03 -9.35 13.53
CA ALA A 115 -17.17 -8.47 13.82
C ALA A 115 -16.91 -7.05 13.32
N GLN A 116 -17.95 -6.42 12.75
CA GLN A 116 -17.90 -5.02 12.33
C GLN A 116 -18.75 -4.15 13.25
N LEU A 117 -18.11 -3.21 13.96
CA LEU A 117 -18.74 -2.24 14.84
C LEU A 117 -18.72 -0.85 14.21
N ARG A 118 -19.75 -0.04 14.48
CA ARG A 118 -19.76 1.38 14.09
C ARG A 118 -19.47 2.25 15.31
N ILE A 119 -18.44 3.08 15.24
CA ILE A 119 -17.97 3.90 16.37
C ILE A 119 -18.25 5.38 16.11
N GLU A 120 -19.21 5.94 16.82
CA GLU A 120 -19.56 7.35 16.82
C GLU A 120 -18.65 8.16 17.77
N GLY A 121 -18.30 9.39 17.37
CA GLY A 121 -17.38 10.25 18.12
C GLY A 121 -15.89 10.06 17.78
N MET A 122 -15.55 9.17 16.86
CA MET A 122 -14.20 9.08 16.30
C MET A 122 -13.92 10.31 15.42
N HIS A 123 -13.09 11.23 15.90
CA HIS A 123 -12.79 12.52 15.24
C HIS A 123 -11.36 12.67 14.75
N CYS A 124 -10.46 11.80 15.19
CA CYS A 124 -9.06 11.82 14.81
C CYS A 124 -8.43 10.42 14.87
N ASN A 125 -7.22 10.30 14.35
CA ASN A 125 -6.49 9.04 14.32
C ASN A 125 -5.91 8.61 15.67
N SER A 126 -5.85 9.50 16.66
CA SER A 126 -5.52 9.10 18.03
C SER A 126 -6.66 8.31 18.67
N CYS A 127 -7.93 8.61 18.32
CA CYS A 127 -9.06 7.76 18.68
C CYS A 127 -8.87 6.33 18.14
N VAL A 128 -8.47 6.22 16.86
CA VAL A 128 -8.16 4.94 16.21
C VAL A 128 -7.07 4.19 16.96
N SER A 129 -5.92 4.84 17.22
CA SER A 129 -4.82 4.19 17.93
C SER A 129 -5.17 3.77 19.36
N ASN A 130 -5.97 4.57 20.07
CA ASN A 130 -6.41 4.25 21.43
C ASN A 130 -7.38 3.07 21.44
N ILE A 131 -8.32 3.02 20.49
CA ILE A 131 -9.25 1.91 20.34
C ILE A 131 -8.51 0.64 19.90
N CYS A 132 -7.63 0.72 18.90
CA CYS A 132 -6.80 -0.41 18.47
C CYS A 132 -5.94 -0.94 19.62
N GLY A 133 -5.28 -0.06 20.38
CA GLY A 133 -4.46 -0.46 21.52
C GLY A 133 -5.29 -1.13 22.61
N ALA A 134 -6.38 -0.49 23.06
CA ALA A 134 -7.24 -1.03 24.10
C ALA A 134 -7.87 -2.38 23.71
N VAL A 135 -8.26 -2.56 22.44
CA VAL A 135 -8.85 -3.81 21.97
C VAL A 135 -7.79 -4.91 21.79
N LEU A 136 -6.63 -4.59 21.23
CA LEU A 136 -5.54 -5.57 21.05
C LEU A 136 -4.88 -5.99 22.38
N ASP A 137 -4.95 -5.17 23.41
CA ASP A 137 -4.47 -5.50 24.75
C ASP A 137 -5.38 -6.51 25.48
N MET A 138 -6.60 -6.79 24.97
CA MET A 138 -7.50 -7.76 25.56
C MET A 138 -7.12 -9.21 25.19
N PRO A 139 -7.13 -10.16 26.14
CA PRO A 139 -6.89 -11.57 25.85
C PRO A 139 -8.00 -12.11 24.95
N GLY A 140 -7.65 -12.59 23.75
CA GLY A 140 -8.59 -13.12 22.75
C GLY A 140 -8.80 -12.22 21.53
N ALA A 141 -8.29 -10.99 21.51
CA ALA A 141 -8.28 -10.14 20.32
C ALA A 141 -7.09 -10.46 19.40
N ILE A 142 -7.34 -10.63 18.10
CA ILE A 142 -6.33 -11.09 17.11
C ILE A 142 -5.90 -9.93 16.20
N ASP A 143 -6.87 -9.22 15.61
CA ASP A 143 -6.61 -8.07 14.74
C ASP A 143 -7.76 -7.06 14.82
N ILE A 144 -7.48 -5.79 14.56
CA ILE A 144 -8.49 -4.73 14.50
C ILE A 144 -8.13 -3.70 13.44
N LYS A 145 -9.05 -3.48 12.50
CA LYS A 145 -8.96 -2.48 11.43
C LYS A 145 -10.04 -1.43 11.62
N LEU A 146 -9.62 -0.17 11.76
CA LEU A 146 -10.53 0.97 11.93
C LEU A 146 -10.49 1.86 10.69
N THR A 147 -11.66 2.13 10.10
CA THR A 147 -11.81 3.05 8.98
C THR A 147 -12.42 4.36 9.45
N PHE A 148 -11.59 5.40 9.51
CA PHE A 148 -11.97 6.72 10.02
C PHE A 148 -13.15 7.36 9.28
N LEU A 149 -13.17 7.27 7.95
CA LEU A 149 -14.15 7.95 7.09
C LEU A 149 -15.54 7.31 7.21
N ASP A 150 -15.60 5.99 7.36
CA ASP A 150 -16.85 5.24 7.44
C ASP A 150 -17.35 5.06 8.87
N LYS A 151 -16.54 5.47 9.87
CA LYS A 151 -16.77 5.23 11.30
C LYS A 151 -16.92 3.74 11.63
N LEU A 152 -16.22 2.87 10.91
CA LEU A 152 -16.33 1.41 11.05
C LEU A 152 -15.08 0.81 11.68
N ALA A 153 -15.28 -0.27 12.42
CA ALA A 153 -14.28 -1.02 13.14
C ALA A 153 -14.46 -2.51 12.89
N THR A 154 -13.56 -3.11 12.14
CA THR A 154 -13.53 -4.55 11.88
C THR A 154 -12.58 -5.21 12.87
N ILE A 155 -13.08 -6.12 13.70
CA ILE A 155 -12.33 -6.77 14.78
C ILE A 155 -12.35 -8.28 14.53
N ILE A 156 -11.19 -8.90 14.56
CA ILE A 156 -11.01 -10.35 14.51
C ILE A 156 -10.66 -10.80 15.92
N TYR A 157 -11.48 -11.66 16.50
CA TYR A 157 -11.30 -12.13 17.88
C TYR A 157 -11.72 -13.59 18.02
N ASP A 158 -11.25 -14.24 19.08
CA ASP A 158 -11.65 -15.59 19.46
C ASP A 158 -12.85 -15.52 20.42
N PRO A 159 -14.05 -15.97 19.97
CA PRO A 159 -15.28 -15.90 20.77
C PRO A 159 -15.25 -16.85 21.98
N SER A 160 -14.28 -17.76 22.08
CA SER A 160 -14.12 -18.63 23.25
C SER A 160 -13.44 -17.95 24.43
N ILE A 161 -12.71 -16.85 24.18
CA ILE A 161 -11.91 -16.12 25.18
C ILE A 161 -12.47 -14.71 25.41
N LEU A 162 -12.92 -14.03 24.36
CA LEU A 162 -13.36 -12.64 24.40
C LEU A 162 -14.78 -12.52 23.83
N GLN A 163 -15.73 -11.99 24.59
CA GLN A 163 -17.09 -11.74 24.11
C GLN A 163 -17.20 -10.34 23.51
N LEU A 164 -18.05 -10.17 22.49
CA LEU A 164 -18.22 -8.88 21.81
C LEU A 164 -18.64 -7.75 22.78
N ASP A 165 -19.46 -8.07 23.79
CA ASP A 165 -19.94 -7.13 24.80
C ASP A 165 -18.79 -6.57 25.66
N ASP A 166 -17.76 -7.37 25.93
CA ASP A 166 -16.56 -6.91 26.64
C ASP A 166 -15.78 -5.91 25.79
N ILE A 167 -15.69 -6.16 24.47
CA ILE A 167 -15.06 -5.25 23.50
C ILE A 167 -15.80 -3.92 23.45
N ILE A 168 -17.14 -3.95 23.42
CA ILE A 168 -17.99 -2.75 23.38
C ILE A 168 -17.81 -1.94 24.66
N THR A 169 -17.86 -2.61 25.82
CA THR A 169 -17.69 -1.98 27.12
C THR A 169 -16.32 -1.30 27.23
N GLU A 170 -15.27 -1.94 26.72
CA GLU A 170 -13.92 -1.36 26.72
C GLU A 170 -13.81 -0.12 25.81
N ILE A 171 -14.49 -0.13 24.65
CA ILE A 171 -14.54 1.03 23.76
C ILE A 171 -15.37 2.17 24.37
N GLU A 172 -16.47 1.87 25.06
CA GLU A 172 -17.31 2.87 25.75
C GLU A 172 -16.59 3.53 26.94
N LYS A 173 -15.75 2.78 27.68
CA LYS A 173 -14.87 3.35 28.73
C LYS A 173 -13.96 4.46 28.20
N LEU A 174 -13.62 4.43 26.92
CA LEU A 174 -12.82 5.46 26.25
C LEU A 174 -13.64 6.71 25.84
N SER A 175 -14.90 6.82 26.30
CA SER A 175 -15.83 7.92 26.00
C SER A 175 -16.25 8.03 24.53
N PHE A 176 -16.24 6.91 23.80
CA PHE A 176 -16.82 6.79 22.46
C PHE A 176 -18.23 6.18 22.53
N GLN A 177 -19.07 6.52 21.56
CA GLN A 177 -20.39 5.89 21.42
C GLN A 177 -20.26 4.73 20.43
N VAL A 178 -20.63 3.52 20.82
CA VAL A 178 -20.58 2.34 19.96
C VAL A 178 -21.99 1.97 19.52
N ALA A 179 -22.21 1.89 18.21
CA ALA A 179 -23.40 1.27 17.65
C ALA A 179 -23.03 -0.15 17.22
N VAL A 180 -23.58 -1.13 17.92
CA VAL A 180 -23.37 -2.56 17.71
C VAL A 180 -24.37 -3.07 16.69
N SER A 181 -23.89 -3.82 15.71
CA SER A 181 -24.72 -4.78 14.98
C SER A 181 -24.27 -6.16 15.44
N THR A 182 -25.09 -6.83 16.28
CA THR A 182 -25.16 -8.28 16.53
C THR A 182 -26.18 -8.63 17.60
N SER A 183 -26.79 -9.79 17.38
CA SER A 183 -27.75 -10.49 18.23
C SER A 183 -27.12 -11.12 19.48
N LEU A 184 -27.44 -10.59 20.67
CA LEU A 184 -27.90 -11.36 21.86
C LEU A 184 -28.05 -10.48 23.11
N ILE A 185 -29.09 -9.63 23.19
CA ILE A 185 -29.85 -9.48 24.44
C ILE A 185 -31.32 -9.38 24.07
N SER A 186 -32.02 -10.51 24.18
CA SER A 186 -33.49 -10.50 24.26
C SER A 186 -33.88 -9.86 25.59
N ASN A 187 -34.12 -8.54 25.57
CA ASN A 187 -35.18 -7.85 26.30
C ASN A 187 -35.03 -6.33 26.09
N LEU A 188 -36.12 -5.68 25.70
CA LEU A 188 -36.30 -4.24 25.41
C LEU A 188 -36.16 -3.91 23.91
N GLY A 189 -37.33 -3.86 23.24
CA GLY A 189 -37.45 -3.76 21.80
C GLY A 189 -37.05 -2.41 21.21
N PHE A 190 -36.05 -2.45 20.33
CA PHE A 190 -35.87 -1.59 19.14
C PHE A 190 -35.08 -2.41 18.08
N ARG A 191 -35.46 -2.36 16.80
CA ARG A 191 -34.96 -3.23 15.70
C ARG A 191 -33.68 -2.67 15.02
N ALA A 192 -32.64 -3.49 14.85
CA ALA A 192 -31.57 -3.34 13.84
C ALA A 192 -30.81 -4.67 13.59
N GLU A 193 -30.36 -4.91 12.35
CA GLU A 193 -29.81 -6.17 11.79
C GLU A 193 -28.27 -6.22 11.70
N LEU A 194 -27.72 -7.44 11.66
CA LEU A 194 -26.31 -7.80 11.44
C LEU A 194 -26.02 -8.01 9.93
N LEU A 195 -24.82 -7.68 9.48
CA LEU A 195 -24.27 -8.12 8.19
C LEU A 195 -23.14 -9.12 8.42
N ASP A 196 -23.40 -10.37 8.10
CA ASP A 196 -22.39 -11.43 8.10
C ASP A 196 -22.07 -11.90 6.68
N LYS A 197 -20.78 -12.22 6.49
CA LYS A 197 -20.10 -12.83 5.33
C LYS A 197 -19.68 -11.91 4.18
N VAL A 198 -18.36 -11.86 3.98
CA VAL A 198 -17.71 -11.73 2.66
C VAL A 198 -18.12 -12.96 1.84
N ALA A 199 -19.25 -12.87 1.14
CA ALA A 199 -19.65 -13.81 0.11
C ALA A 199 -19.30 -13.18 -1.24
N ARG A 200 -18.45 -13.88 -2.01
CA ARG A 200 -18.24 -13.56 -3.42
C ARG A 200 -19.61 -13.48 -4.11
N GLY A 201 -19.91 -12.37 -4.78
CA GLY A 201 -21.17 -12.14 -5.51
C GLY A 201 -22.23 -11.30 -4.78
N MET A 202 -22.01 -10.86 -3.54
CA MET A 202 -22.95 -9.94 -2.87
C MET A 202 -22.68 -8.47 -3.18
N ASP A 203 -23.65 -7.83 -3.83
CA ASP A 203 -23.69 -6.40 -4.14
C ASP A 203 -24.65 -5.66 -3.20
N ALA A 204 -24.51 -4.34 -3.09
CA ALA A 204 -25.41 -3.48 -2.34
C ALA A 204 -25.99 -2.38 -3.22
N ILE A 205 -27.31 -2.17 -3.14
CA ILE A 205 -28.00 -1.10 -3.84
C ILE A 205 -28.73 -0.17 -2.87
N ASP A 206 -28.55 1.13 -3.08
CA ASP A 206 -29.32 2.18 -2.40
C ASP A 206 -30.46 2.62 -3.32
N VAL A 207 -31.68 2.62 -2.79
CA VAL A 207 -32.90 2.93 -3.51
C VAL A 207 -33.64 4.05 -2.79
N ASN A 208 -34.13 5.04 -3.51
CA ASN A 208 -35.07 6.03 -3.03
C ASN A 208 -36.49 5.48 -3.21
N ILE A 209 -37.26 5.38 -2.12
CA ILE A 209 -38.60 4.80 -2.12
C ILE A 209 -39.60 5.89 -1.72
N GLU A 210 -40.44 6.29 -2.67
CA GLU A 210 -41.45 7.33 -2.48
C GLU A 210 -42.77 6.74 -1.99
N GLY A 211 -43.60 7.58 -1.35
CA GLY A 211 -44.91 7.16 -0.84
C GLY A 211 -44.90 6.44 0.51
N MET A 212 -43.74 6.28 1.16
CA MET A 212 -43.66 5.80 2.55
C MET A 212 -44.14 6.90 3.51
N SER A 213 -45.24 6.65 4.22
CA SER A 213 -45.86 7.63 5.13
C SER A 213 -45.78 7.24 6.60
N CYS A 214 -45.44 5.99 6.93
CA CYS A 214 -45.41 5.49 8.30
C CYS A 214 -44.49 4.27 8.47
N ALA A 215 -44.21 3.90 9.73
CA ALA A 215 -43.35 2.77 10.08
C ALA A 215 -43.91 1.41 9.60
N SER A 216 -45.22 1.28 9.37
CA SER A 216 -45.80 0.05 8.81
C SER A 216 -45.45 -0.13 7.33
N CYS A 217 -45.31 0.95 6.54
CA CYS A 217 -44.79 0.88 5.17
C CYS A 217 -43.35 0.35 5.15
N VAL A 218 -42.51 0.82 6.08
CA VAL A 218 -41.12 0.39 6.24
C VAL A 218 -41.04 -1.11 6.52
N ASN A 219 -41.77 -1.59 7.55
CA ASN A 219 -41.78 -3.00 7.90
C ASN A 219 -42.32 -3.88 6.76
N LYS A 220 -43.37 -3.42 6.04
CA LYS A 220 -43.94 -4.15 4.91
C LYS A 220 -42.92 -4.36 3.77
N ILE A 221 -42.12 -3.33 3.47
CA ILE A 221 -41.08 -3.42 2.45
C ILE A 221 -39.93 -4.31 2.92
N GLN A 222 -39.46 -4.13 4.16
CA GLN A 222 -38.38 -4.96 4.72
C GLN A 222 -38.75 -6.45 4.77
N ASP A 223 -39.91 -6.78 5.32
CA ASP A 223 -40.36 -8.17 5.50
C ASP A 223 -40.66 -8.87 4.16
N HIS A 224 -41.05 -8.12 3.12
CA HIS A 224 -41.23 -8.67 1.78
C HIS A 224 -39.88 -8.92 1.10
N MET A 225 -38.97 -7.95 1.20
CA MET A 225 -37.66 -8.04 0.57
C MET A 225 -36.76 -9.10 1.20
N SER A 226 -36.82 -9.29 2.50
CA SER A 226 -36.08 -10.35 3.19
C SER A 226 -36.51 -11.77 2.80
N LYS A 227 -37.70 -11.93 2.18
CA LYS A 227 -38.22 -13.24 1.74
C LYS A 227 -37.85 -13.59 0.31
N ILE A 228 -37.33 -12.63 -0.46
CA ILE A 228 -36.98 -12.85 -1.86
C ILE A 228 -35.64 -13.60 -1.93
N PRO A 229 -35.56 -14.71 -2.69
CA PRO A 229 -34.32 -15.46 -2.82
C PRO A 229 -33.25 -14.60 -3.48
N GLY A 230 -32.08 -14.53 -2.86
CA GLY A 230 -30.95 -13.71 -3.30
C GLY A 230 -30.80 -12.38 -2.56
N ILE A 231 -31.74 -11.94 -1.71
CA ILE A 231 -31.56 -10.76 -0.84
C ILE A 231 -31.05 -11.21 0.53
N SER A 232 -29.88 -10.72 0.95
CA SER A 232 -29.26 -11.06 2.24
C SER A 232 -29.64 -10.10 3.36
N SER A 233 -29.80 -8.81 3.05
CA SER A 233 -30.26 -7.81 4.02
C SER A 233 -31.12 -6.72 3.37
N ALA A 234 -32.11 -6.23 4.12
CA ALA A 234 -33.04 -5.21 3.65
C ALA A 234 -33.28 -4.16 4.75
N SER A 235 -32.62 -3.02 4.64
CA SER A 235 -32.75 -1.91 5.59
C SER A 235 -33.48 -0.73 4.96
N VAL A 236 -34.54 -0.23 5.58
CA VAL A 236 -35.31 0.91 5.06
C VAL A 236 -35.46 1.99 6.13
N VAL A 237 -35.14 3.23 5.76
CA VAL A 237 -35.11 4.40 6.63
C VAL A 237 -36.12 5.43 6.14
N LEU A 238 -37.21 5.59 6.90
CA LEU A 238 -38.31 6.52 6.60
C LEU A 238 -37.85 7.98 6.52
N LEU A 239 -37.02 8.44 7.48
CA LEU A 239 -36.58 9.85 7.56
C LEU A 239 -35.87 10.35 6.29
N THR A 240 -35.26 9.43 5.55
CA THR A 240 -34.52 9.76 4.32
C THR A 240 -35.19 9.23 3.06
N ASN A 241 -36.32 8.53 3.17
CA ASN A 241 -36.96 7.76 2.09
C ASN A 241 -35.99 6.78 1.38
N ARG A 242 -35.09 6.12 2.15
CA ARG A 242 -34.03 5.28 1.58
C ARG A 242 -34.18 3.83 1.98
N GLY A 243 -34.06 2.92 1.01
CA GLY A 243 -33.84 1.50 1.22
C GLY A 243 -32.43 1.11 0.79
N LYS A 244 -31.70 0.38 1.63
CA LYS A 244 -30.42 -0.25 1.29
C LYS A 244 -30.61 -1.76 1.34
N PHE A 245 -30.37 -2.40 0.21
CA PHE A 245 -30.55 -3.84 0.02
C PHE A 245 -29.22 -4.47 -0.37
N GLN A 246 -28.83 -5.54 0.31
CA GLN A 246 -27.73 -6.40 -0.15
C GLN A 246 -28.30 -7.63 -0.82
N TYR A 247 -27.73 -7.97 -1.95
CA TYR A 247 -28.25 -9.03 -2.79
C TYR A 247 -27.14 -9.74 -3.56
N ASP A 248 -27.36 -11.00 -3.88
CA ASP A 248 -26.47 -11.79 -4.73
C ASP A 248 -26.76 -11.48 -6.20
N SER A 249 -25.77 -10.87 -6.88
CA SER A 249 -25.86 -10.43 -8.27
C SER A 249 -26.00 -11.59 -9.26
N SER A 250 -25.71 -12.83 -8.82
CA SER A 250 -25.89 -14.04 -9.62
C SER A 250 -27.32 -14.58 -9.60
N ILE A 251 -28.14 -14.20 -8.61
CA ILE A 251 -29.49 -14.73 -8.40
C ILE A 251 -30.57 -13.69 -8.73
N ILE A 252 -30.38 -12.44 -8.27
CA ILE A 252 -31.34 -11.35 -8.46
C ILE A 252 -30.60 -10.08 -8.84
N GLY A 253 -31.15 -9.26 -9.74
CA GLY A 253 -30.49 -8.01 -10.13
C GLY A 253 -31.24 -6.75 -9.68
N PRO A 254 -30.60 -5.57 -9.84
CA PRO A 254 -31.17 -4.26 -9.48
C PRO A 254 -32.58 -3.99 -10.02
N ARG A 255 -32.84 -4.39 -11.27
CA ARG A 255 -34.14 -4.19 -11.92
C ARG A 255 -35.25 -4.98 -11.25
N ASP A 256 -34.95 -6.21 -10.83
CA ASP A 256 -35.92 -7.09 -10.20
C ASP A 256 -36.26 -6.58 -8.80
N ILE A 257 -35.26 -6.08 -8.07
CA ILE A 257 -35.46 -5.41 -6.78
C ILE A 257 -36.40 -4.20 -6.95
N LEU A 258 -36.13 -3.32 -7.92
CA LEU A 258 -37.03 -2.19 -8.18
C LEU A 258 -38.44 -2.65 -8.55
N LYS A 259 -38.55 -3.67 -9.40
CA LYS A 259 -39.82 -4.24 -9.83
C LYS A 259 -40.63 -4.74 -8.64
N HIS A 260 -40.00 -5.47 -7.70
CA HIS A 260 -40.64 -5.93 -6.47
C HIS A 260 -41.11 -4.77 -5.57
N ILE A 261 -40.41 -3.62 -5.54
CA ILE A 261 -40.86 -2.46 -4.77
C ILE A 261 -42.02 -1.74 -5.48
N SER A 262 -41.90 -1.50 -6.79
CA SER A 262 -42.84 -0.67 -7.54
C SER A 262 -44.10 -1.39 -7.99
N GLU A 263 -43.97 -2.62 -8.50
CA GLU A 263 -45.08 -3.38 -9.08
C GLU A 263 -45.79 -4.22 -8.02
N ASP A 264 -45.05 -4.94 -7.16
CA ASP A 264 -45.67 -5.86 -6.19
C ASP A 264 -46.14 -5.15 -4.91
N LEU A 265 -45.37 -4.17 -4.42
CA LEU A 265 -45.70 -3.43 -3.19
C LEU A 265 -46.36 -2.07 -3.44
N GLY A 266 -46.29 -1.55 -4.67
CA GLY A 266 -46.92 -0.29 -5.09
C GLY A 266 -46.19 0.98 -4.63
N PHE A 267 -44.91 0.89 -4.25
CA PHE A 267 -44.11 2.06 -3.85
C PHE A 267 -43.17 2.49 -4.99
N PRO A 268 -43.29 3.72 -5.54
CA PRO A 268 -42.38 4.18 -6.58
C PRO A 268 -40.93 4.17 -6.07
N ALA A 269 -40.06 3.44 -6.77
CA ALA A 269 -38.69 3.23 -6.35
C ALA A 269 -37.71 3.60 -7.47
N THR A 270 -36.66 4.34 -7.12
CA THR A 270 -35.60 4.74 -8.06
C THR A 270 -34.23 4.48 -7.46
N VAL A 271 -33.27 4.02 -8.27
CA VAL A 271 -31.89 3.80 -7.77
C VAL A 271 -31.26 5.14 -7.40
N LEU A 272 -30.72 5.24 -6.19
CA LEU A 272 -29.87 6.38 -5.81
C LEU A 272 -28.52 6.22 -6.50
N THR A 273 -28.30 7.02 -7.54
CA THR A 273 -27.08 6.95 -8.34
C THR A 273 -25.82 7.13 -7.47
N GLU A 274 -24.80 6.29 -7.64
CA GLU A 274 -23.48 6.48 -6.99
C GLU A 274 -22.80 7.83 -7.27
N ASN A 275 -23.21 8.52 -8.34
CA ASN A 275 -22.88 9.92 -8.55
C ASN A 275 -23.24 10.76 -7.31
N LEU A 276 -24.29 10.43 -6.55
CA LEU A 276 -24.64 11.11 -5.31
C LEU A 276 -23.69 10.76 -4.16
N LYS A 277 -23.12 9.56 -4.05
CA LYS A 277 -22.12 9.22 -3.00
C LYS A 277 -20.79 9.94 -3.24
N SER A 278 -20.27 9.84 -4.46
CA SER A 278 -19.06 10.57 -4.89
C SER A 278 -19.28 12.09 -4.91
N GLU A 279 -20.46 12.57 -5.31
CA GLU A 279 -20.83 13.99 -5.16
C GLU A 279 -20.99 14.39 -3.71
N ASN A 280 -21.53 13.55 -2.82
CA ASN A 280 -21.67 13.89 -1.40
C ASN A 280 -20.30 13.95 -0.72
N LEU A 281 -19.37 13.04 -1.05
CA LEU A 281 -17.97 13.12 -0.62
C LEU A 281 -17.29 14.38 -1.19
N ALA A 282 -17.48 14.68 -2.48
CA ALA A 282 -16.96 15.89 -3.11
C ALA A 282 -17.59 17.17 -2.53
N ARG A 283 -18.88 17.15 -2.19
CA ARG A 283 -19.60 18.24 -1.51
C ARG A 283 -19.08 18.39 -0.09
N LEU A 284 -18.78 17.31 0.62
CA LEU A 284 -18.18 17.33 1.95
C LEU A 284 -16.78 17.95 1.89
N HIS A 285 -15.91 17.50 0.99
CA HIS A 285 -14.59 18.13 0.76
C HIS A 285 -14.71 19.61 0.39
N ARG A 286 -15.67 19.98 -0.46
CA ARG A 286 -15.96 21.39 -0.79
C ARG A 286 -16.47 22.19 0.42
N ARG A 287 -17.32 21.60 1.27
CA ARG A 287 -17.81 22.24 2.52
C ARG A 287 -16.65 22.48 3.48
N ILE A 288 -15.81 21.47 3.73
CA ILE A 288 -14.63 21.60 4.60
C ILE A 288 -13.65 22.65 4.04
N THR A 289 -13.40 22.64 2.73
CA THR A 289 -12.54 23.65 2.09
C THR A 289 -13.13 25.05 2.21
N ARG A 290 -14.46 25.21 2.05
CA ARG A 290 -15.16 26.48 2.24
C ARG A 290 -15.14 26.94 3.70
N GLN A 291 -15.28 26.03 4.66
CA GLN A 291 -15.20 26.32 6.09
C GLN A 291 -13.85 26.94 6.45
N TRP A 292 -12.75 26.31 6.05
CA TRP A 292 -11.40 26.84 6.31
C TRP A 292 -11.11 28.12 5.52
N ARG A 293 -11.60 28.22 4.28
CA ARG A 293 -11.54 29.46 3.50
C ARG A 293 -12.24 30.61 4.21
N ASN A 294 -13.46 30.37 4.73
CA ASN A 294 -14.23 31.41 5.41
C ASN A 294 -13.57 31.79 6.75
N SER A 295 -13.05 30.82 7.51
CA SER A 295 -12.26 31.09 8.72
C SER A 295 -11.02 31.92 8.42
N PHE A 296 -10.29 31.60 7.35
CA PHE A 296 -9.15 32.40 6.87
C PHE A 296 -9.58 33.81 6.45
N ILE A 297 -10.65 33.96 5.66
CA ILE A 297 -11.14 35.27 5.22
C ILE A 297 -11.51 36.13 6.43
N ILE A 298 -12.22 35.58 7.41
CA ILE A 298 -12.58 36.31 8.64
C ILE A 298 -11.32 36.70 9.41
N ALA A 299 -10.37 35.78 9.60
CA ALA A 299 -9.11 36.07 10.27
C ALA A 299 -8.25 37.10 9.51
N ALA A 300 -8.31 37.11 8.17
CA ALA A 300 -7.61 38.08 7.34
C ALA A 300 -8.26 39.47 7.40
N ILE A 301 -9.59 39.54 7.37
CA ILE A 301 -10.36 40.80 7.45
C ILE A 301 -10.02 41.57 8.73
N PHE A 302 -9.89 40.88 9.86
CA PHE A 302 -9.58 41.55 11.14
C PHE A 302 -8.09 41.53 11.47
N GLY A 303 -7.36 40.48 11.09
CA GLY A 303 -5.95 40.34 11.41
C GLY A 303 -5.01 41.15 10.52
N ILE A 304 -5.33 41.41 9.25
CA ILE A 304 -4.50 42.29 8.40
C ILE A 304 -4.56 43.74 8.93
N PRO A 305 -5.74 44.31 9.24
CA PRO A 305 -5.81 45.58 9.96
C PRO A 305 -5.07 45.57 11.29
N ALA A 306 -5.16 44.50 12.09
CA ALA A 306 -4.39 44.40 13.34
C ALA A 306 -2.87 44.48 13.09
N MET A 307 -2.39 43.80 12.04
CA MET A 307 -0.98 43.88 11.63
C MET A 307 -0.58 45.27 11.16
N ILE A 308 -1.43 45.95 10.38
CA ILE A 308 -1.19 47.33 9.92
C ILE A 308 -1.16 48.30 11.10
N VAL A 309 -2.10 48.16 12.05
CA VAL A 309 -2.16 48.97 13.27
C VAL A 309 -0.89 48.77 14.08
N MET A 310 -0.48 47.52 14.32
CA MET A 310 0.77 47.20 15.01
C MET A 310 1.98 47.87 14.34
N PHE A 311 2.15 47.73 13.02
CA PHE A 311 3.26 48.39 12.31
C PHE A 311 3.16 49.91 12.34
N PHE A 312 1.97 50.47 12.20
CA PHE A 312 1.77 51.92 12.23
C PHE A 312 2.18 52.52 13.57
N PHE A 313 1.78 51.91 14.69
CA PHE A 313 2.18 52.36 16.02
C PHE A 313 3.68 52.15 16.25
N LEU A 314 4.24 51.02 15.80
CA LEU A 314 5.69 50.75 15.86
C LEU A 314 6.54 51.77 15.10
N PHE A 315 6.09 52.23 13.92
CA PHE A 315 6.83 53.20 13.09
C PHE A 315 6.64 54.65 13.53
N LYS A 316 5.43 55.01 13.99
CA LYS A 316 5.07 56.40 14.33
C LYS A 316 5.51 56.79 15.74
N TYR A 317 5.44 55.86 16.69
CA TYR A 317 5.80 56.09 18.08
C TYR A 317 6.92 55.13 18.47
N LYS A 318 8.16 55.64 18.58
CA LYS A 318 9.30 54.86 19.09
C LYS A 318 9.16 54.49 20.57
N ASP A 319 8.28 55.20 21.29
CA ASP A 319 8.00 55.03 22.71
C ASP A 319 6.47 54.93 22.89
N HIS A 320 5.97 53.78 23.39
CA HIS A 320 4.54 53.52 23.54
C HIS A 320 3.86 54.44 24.57
N SER A 321 4.65 55.11 25.40
CA SER A 321 4.22 56.15 26.36
C SER A 321 3.71 57.43 25.69
N GLN A 322 4.00 57.65 24.40
CA GLN A 322 3.53 58.81 23.62
C GLN A 322 2.25 58.52 22.80
N ALA A 323 1.73 57.29 22.87
CA ALA A 323 0.52 56.92 22.16
C ALA A 323 -0.72 57.61 22.79
N PRO A 324 -1.70 58.05 21.99
CA PRO A 324 -2.92 58.66 22.53
C PRO A 324 -3.65 57.68 23.46
N HIS A 325 -4.02 58.15 24.64
CA HIS A 325 -4.77 57.40 25.65
C HIS A 325 -6.25 57.78 25.62
N VAL A 326 -7.13 56.78 25.70
CA VAL A 326 -8.59 56.99 25.75
C VAL A 326 -9.02 57.26 27.20
N THR A 327 -8.50 56.47 28.13
CA THR A 327 -8.65 56.63 29.58
C THR A 327 -7.32 56.33 30.26
N ALA A 328 -7.14 56.75 31.52
CA ALA A 328 -5.98 56.29 32.31
C ALA A 328 -5.95 54.76 32.32
N GLY A 329 -4.84 54.16 31.85
CA GLY A 329 -4.69 52.69 31.70
C GLY A 329 -4.96 52.11 30.31
N LEU A 330 -5.55 52.85 29.37
CA LEU A 330 -5.93 52.31 28.05
C LEU A 330 -5.43 53.17 26.89
N SER A 331 -4.44 52.66 26.15
CA SER A 331 -4.02 53.26 24.87
C SER A 331 -5.05 52.98 23.76
N VAL A 332 -5.10 53.89 22.79
CA VAL A 332 -5.88 53.69 21.55
C VAL A 332 -5.40 52.45 20.81
N GLU A 333 -4.10 52.15 20.84
CA GLU A 333 -3.51 50.94 20.25
C GLU A 333 -4.12 49.67 20.85
N ASN A 334 -4.09 49.52 22.19
CA ASN A 334 -4.62 48.33 22.85
C ASN A 334 -6.14 48.18 22.68
N LEU A 335 -6.88 49.28 22.64
CA LEU A 335 -8.32 49.25 22.39
C LEU A 335 -8.63 48.76 20.97
N ILE A 336 -7.94 49.30 19.95
CA ILE A 336 -8.12 48.87 18.56
C ILE A 336 -7.71 47.40 18.40
N MET A 337 -6.58 47.01 18.98
CA MET A 337 -6.10 45.64 18.93
C MET A 337 -7.05 44.66 19.63
N PHE A 338 -7.62 45.03 20.78
CA PHE A 338 -8.66 44.24 21.45
C PHE A 338 -9.91 44.07 20.57
N LEU A 339 -10.41 45.15 19.96
CA LEU A 339 -11.58 45.12 19.07
C LEU A 339 -11.35 44.28 17.81
N LEU A 340 -10.14 44.26 17.27
CA LEU A 340 -9.77 43.44 16.11
C LEU A 340 -9.46 41.98 16.48
N ALA A 341 -8.85 41.74 17.63
CA ALA A 341 -8.49 40.39 18.09
C ALA A 341 -9.70 39.58 18.56
N THR A 342 -10.68 40.20 19.23
CA THR A 342 -11.84 39.51 19.82
C THR A 342 -12.66 38.70 18.78
N PRO A 343 -13.03 39.26 17.61
CA PRO A 343 -13.75 38.50 16.58
C PRO A 343 -12.92 37.33 16.03
N VAL A 344 -11.60 37.50 15.90
CA VAL A 344 -10.73 36.43 15.42
C VAL A 344 -10.64 35.30 16.44
N GLN A 345 -10.44 35.63 17.72
CA GLN A 345 -10.38 34.65 18.82
C GLN A 345 -11.65 33.82 18.93
N ILE A 346 -12.83 34.45 18.85
CA ILE A 346 -14.12 33.79 19.08
C ILE A 346 -14.64 33.11 17.81
N ILE A 347 -14.66 33.81 16.67
CA ILE A 347 -15.31 33.30 15.44
C ILE A 347 -14.37 32.38 14.68
N SER A 348 -13.14 32.84 14.39
CA SER A 348 -12.16 32.02 13.67
C SER A 348 -11.62 30.90 14.56
N GLY A 349 -11.32 31.22 15.83
CA GLY A 349 -10.80 30.28 16.82
C GLY A 349 -11.76 29.15 17.18
N ARG A 350 -13.09 29.33 17.05
CA ARG A 350 -14.11 28.34 17.45
C ARG A 350 -13.81 26.92 16.96
N TYR A 351 -13.39 26.77 15.70
CA TYR A 351 -13.11 25.45 15.13
C TYR A 351 -11.91 24.78 15.80
N PHE A 352 -10.87 25.56 16.13
CA PHE A 352 -9.69 25.06 16.83
C PHE A 352 -10.01 24.69 18.29
N TYR A 353 -10.83 25.48 18.98
CA TYR A 353 -11.28 25.18 20.34
C TYR A 353 -12.04 23.86 20.43
N VAL A 354 -12.99 23.63 19.51
CA VAL A 354 -13.77 22.38 19.49
C VAL A 354 -12.86 21.18 19.26
N GLN A 355 -11.91 21.27 18.33
CA GLN A 355 -10.96 20.19 18.03
C GLN A 355 -9.97 19.94 19.18
N ALA A 356 -9.44 20.99 19.80
CA ALA A 356 -8.54 20.89 20.94
C ALA A 356 -9.23 20.24 22.15
N PHE A 357 -10.47 20.63 22.44
CA PHE A 357 -11.25 20.06 23.54
C PHE A 357 -11.54 18.56 23.30
N GLN A 358 -11.92 18.19 22.07
CA GLN A 358 -12.10 16.79 21.69
C GLN A 358 -10.80 15.99 21.85
N SER A 359 -9.66 16.53 21.40
CA SER A 359 -8.34 15.88 21.53
C SER A 359 -7.99 15.58 22.99
N LEU A 360 -8.19 16.56 23.87
CA LEU A 360 -7.93 16.44 25.31
C LEU A 360 -8.86 15.42 25.97
N LYS A 361 -10.15 15.38 25.57
CA LYS A 361 -11.09 14.35 26.04
C LYS A 361 -10.59 12.94 25.76
N HIS A 362 -9.92 12.74 24.61
CA HIS A 362 -9.34 11.45 24.22
C HIS A 362 -7.91 11.23 24.76
N LYS A 363 -7.47 11.98 25.77
CA LYS A 363 -6.14 11.88 26.40
C LYS A 363 -4.96 12.03 25.42
N THR A 364 -5.15 12.78 24.32
CA THR A 364 -4.09 13.03 23.33
C THR A 364 -3.84 14.53 23.15
N ALA A 365 -2.58 14.91 23.03
CA ALA A 365 -2.15 16.30 22.86
C ALA A 365 -1.81 16.57 21.39
N ASN A 366 -2.78 17.11 20.64
CA ASN A 366 -2.60 17.45 19.23
C ASN A 366 -2.13 18.90 19.03
N MET A 367 -1.77 19.25 17.79
CA MET A 367 -1.28 20.59 17.42
C MET A 367 -2.27 21.71 17.75
N GLU A 368 -3.57 21.42 17.64
CA GLU A 368 -4.66 22.34 17.96
C GLU A 368 -4.63 22.76 19.44
N VAL A 369 -4.21 21.86 20.34
CA VAL A 369 -4.08 22.14 21.77
C VAL A 369 -3.02 23.21 22.00
N LEU A 370 -1.87 23.13 21.31
CA LEU A 370 -0.80 24.11 21.45
C LEU A 370 -1.22 25.50 20.96
N ILE A 371 -1.87 25.57 19.80
CA ILE A 371 -2.36 26.83 19.22
C ILE A 371 -3.41 27.48 20.12
N VAL A 372 -4.37 26.68 20.61
CA VAL A 372 -5.41 27.17 21.52
C VAL A 372 -4.81 27.62 22.84
N LEU A 373 -3.84 26.90 23.40
CA LEU A 373 -3.15 27.29 24.63
C LEU A 373 -2.40 28.62 24.46
N ALA A 374 -1.58 28.76 23.41
CA ALA A 374 -0.80 29.96 23.16
C ALA A 374 -1.69 31.21 22.96
N THR A 375 -2.72 31.09 22.11
CA THR A 375 -3.64 32.20 21.82
C THR A 375 -4.51 32.56 23.03
N SER A 376 -5.02 31.56 23.78
CA SER A 376 -5.83 31.82 24.97
C SER A 376 -5.03 32.47 26.09
N ILE A 377 -3.81 31.97 26.37
CA ILE A 377 -2.95 32.55 27.41
C ILE A 377 -2.58 33.99 27.05
N ALA A 378 -2.15 34.25 25.81
CA ALA A 378 -1.80 35.60 25.37
C ALA A 378 -3.00 36.56 25.47
N TYR A 379 -4.18 36.11 25.04
CA TYR A 379 -5.40 36.92 25.06
C TYR A 379 -5.90 37.21 26.48
N ILE A 380 -5.96 36.19 27.35
CA ILE A 380 -6.39 36.35 28.75
C ILE A 380 -5.39 37.22 29.53
N TYR A 381 -4.09 36.98 29.37
CA TYR A 381 -3.04 37.82 29.97
C TYR A 381 -3.24 39.29 29.59
N SER A 382 -3.44 39.56 28.30
CA SER A 382 -3.62 40.93 27.79
C SER A 382 -4.84 41.63 28.38
N ILE A 383 -5.96 40.90 28.54
CA ILE A 383 -7.15 41.42 29.21
C ILE A 383 -6.86 41.75 30.67
N ILE A 384 -6.26 40.82 31.41
CA ILE A 384 -5.99 41.00 32.84
C ILE A 384 -5.09 42.22 33.06
N VAL A 385 -3.98 42.32 32.33
CA VAL A 385 -3.01 43.41 32.52
C VAL A 385 -3.61 44.77 32.14
N VAL A 386 -4.42 44.85 31.08
CA VAL A 386 -5.13 46.10 30.72
C VAL A 386 -6.16 46.49 31.77
N ILE A 387 -6.94 45.53 32.29
CA ILE A 387 -7.93 45.80 33.35
C ILE A 387 -7.24 46.27 34.64
N THR A 388 -6.17 45.60 35.07
CA THR A 388 -5.41 45.99 36.27
C THR A 388 -4.86 47.41 36.14
N ASN A 389 -4.28 47.76 34.99
CA ASN A 389 -3.76 49.11 34.74
C ASN A 389 -4.85 50.18 34.66
N MET A 390 -6.04 49.84 34.17
CA MET A 390 -7.22 50.72 34.18
C MET A 390 -7.73 50.98 35.61
N ILE A 391 -7.75 49.96 36.47
CA ILE A 391 -8.13 50.10 37.89
C ILE A 391 -7.13 50.99 38.64
N MET A 392 -5.83 50.77 38.39
CA MET A 392 -4.76 51.50 39.06
C MET A 392 -4.48 52.89 38.46
N LYS A 393 -5.12 53.25 37.33
CA LYS A 393 -4.90 54.51 36.59
C LYS A 393 -3.44 54.75 36.18
N ILE A 394 -2.74 53.67 35.87
CA ILE A 394 -1.33 53.64 35.43
C ILE A 394 -1.27 53.81 33.90
N PRO A 395 -0.16 54.24 33.27
CA PRO A 395 0.00 54.20 31.82
C PRO A 395 -0.24 52.81 31.21
N SER A 396 -0.63 52.81 29.93
CA SER A 396 -1.06 51.58 29.23
C SER A 396 0.07 50.54 29.16
N PRO A 397 -0.20 49.28 29.50
CA PRO A 397 0.79 48.20 29.48
C PRO A 397 1.03 47.66 28.06
N MET A 398 2.16 46.96 27.89
CA MET A 398 2.38 46.08 26.73
C MET A 398 1.42 44.89 26.79
N ALA A 399 0.54 44.78 25.80
CA ALA A 399 -0.41 43.70 25.66
C ALA A 399 -0.07 42.84 24.43
N PHE A 400 -0.35 41.54 24.50
CA PHE A 400 -0.11 40.54 23.44
C PHE A 400 -1.37 40.24 22.62
N PHE A 401 -2.18 41.26 22.32
CA PHE A 401 -3.41 41.10 21.52
C PHE A 401 -3.13 40.76 20.05
N ASP A 402 -1.90 40.98 19.58
CA ASP A 402 -1.40 40.65 18.24
C ASP A 402 -1.26 39.14 17.98
N VAL A 403 -0.93 38.37 19.02
CA VAL A 403 -0.65 36.92 18.92
C VAL A 403 -1.83 36.14 18.36
N SER A 404 -3.04 36.44 18.83
CA SER A 404 -4.28 35.78 18.40
C SER A 404 -4.60 35.95 16.91
N PRO A 405 -4.79 37.20 16.40
CA PRO A 405 -5.14 37.42 15.01
C PRO A 405 -4.06 36.91 14.05
N MET A 406 -2.78 36.97 14.43
CA MET A 406 -1.68 36.49 13.57
C MET A 406 -1.62 34.97 13.51
N LEU A 407 -1.66 34.27 14.65
CA LEU A 407 -1.61 32.81 14.67
C LEU A 407 -2.82 32.20 13.96
N PHE A 408 -4.05 32.65 14.27
CA PHE A 408 -5.24 32.08 13.62
C PHE A 408 -5.30 32.39 12.12
N MET A 409 -4.84 33.57 11.67
CA MET A 409 -4.79 33.88 10.24
C MET A 409 -3.84 32.93 9.49
N PHE A 410 -2.61 32.77 9.95
CA PHE A 410 -1.62 31.94 9.26
C PHE A 410 -1.92 30.44 9.34
N VAL A 411 -2.43 29.96 10.48
CA VAL A 411 -2.84 28.56 10.60
C VAL A 411 -4.07 28.26 9.75
N ALA A 412 -5.07 29.16 9.73
CA ALA A 412 -6.24 28.99 8.86
C ALA A 412 -5.86 29.02 7.37
N LEU A 413 -4.90 29.87 6.98
CA LEU A 413 -4.31 29.86 5.63
C LEU A 413 -3.68 28.49 5.31
N GLY A 414 -2.87 27.96 6.23
CA GLY A 414 -2.23 26.64 6.10
C GLY A 414 -3.27 25.51 5.90
N ARG A 415 -4.31 25.48 6.72
CA ARG A 415 -5.42 24.51 6.63
C ARG A 415 -6.22 24.67 5.33
N TRP A 416 -6.48 25.90 4.90
CA TRP A 416 -7.16 26.13 3.63
C TRP A 416 -6.33 25.66 2.43
N LEU A 417 -5.03 25.94 2.41
CA LEU A 417 -4.09 25.45 1.38
C LEU A 417 -3.99 23.93 1.38
N GLU A 418 -3.93 23.30 2.56
CA GLU A 418 -3.94 21.84 2.72
C GLU A 418 -5.17 21.24 2.04
N HIS A 419 -6.38 21.66 2.44
CA HIS A 419 -7.61 21.09 1.90
C HIS A 419 -7.81 21.43 0.42
N THR A 420 -7.31 22.58 -0.05
CA THR A 420 -7.32 22.94 -1.46
C THR A 420 -6.40 22.03 -2.29
N ALA A 421 -5.21 21.70 -1.77
CA ALA A 421 -4.32 20.74 -2.42
C ALA A 421 -4.98 19.35 -2.52
N LYS A 422 -5.62 18.91 -1.42
CA LYS A 422 -6.37 17.64 -1.38
C LYS A 422 -7.56 17.61 -2.35
N ALA A 423 -8.29 18.71 -2.46
CA ALA A 423 -9.44 18.81 -3.36
C ALA A 423 -9.03 18.74 -4.84
N LYS A 424 -7.93 19.40 -5.22
CA LYS A 424 -7.43 19.41 -6.61
C LYS A 424 -6.93 18.03 -7.08
N THR A 425 -6.37 17.22 -6.19
CA THR A 425 -5.96 15.85 -6.52
C THR A 425 -7.16 14.93 -6.73
N SER A 426 -8.25 15.12 -5.97
CA SER A 426 -9.51 14.40 -6.17
C SER A 426 -10.23 14.78 -7.49
N ASP A 427 -9.92 15.92 -8.11
CA ASP A 427 -10.49 16.28 -9.41
C ASP A 427 -9.98 15.38 -10.56
N ALA A 428 -8.78 14.79 -10.42
CA ALA A 428 -8.30 13.77 -11.37
C ALA A 428 -9.15 12.48 -11.28
N LEU A 429 -9.57 12.10 -10.07
CA LEU A 429 -10.47 10.96 -9.85
C LEU A 429 -11.87 11.22 -10.44
N LYS A 430 -12.39 12.46 -10.31
CA LYS A 430 -13.67 12.83 -10.95
C LYS A 430 -13.66 12.70 -12.46
N LYS A 431 -12.51 12.94 -13.11
CA LYS A 431 -12.39 12.73 -14.57
C LYS A 431 -12.57 11.25 -14.92
N LEU A 432 -12.03 10.32 -14.12
CA LEU A 432 -12.24 8.89 -14.31
C LEU A 432 -13.70 8.49 -14.11
N LEU A 433 -14.37 9.04 -13.09
CA LEU A 433 -15.80 8.83 -12.85
C LEU A 433 -16.69 9.34 -14.00
N SER A 434 -16.31 10.45 -14.64
CA SER A 434 -17.06 10.99 -15.79
C SER A 434 -16.92 10.16 -17.07
N LEU A 435 -16.05 9.15 -17.09
CA LEU A 435 -15.89 8.25 -18.25
C LEU A 435 -17.00 7.20 -18.32
N GLN A 436 -17.65 6.87 -17.21
CA GLN A 436 -18.75 5.91 -17.24
C GLN A 436 -20.02 6.60 -17.76
N PRO A 437 -20.63 6.11 -18.85
CA PRO A 437 -21.87 6.70 -19.34
C PRO A 437 -23.00 6.44 -18.32
N PRO A 438 -23.93 7.39 -18.14
CA PRO A 438 -25.02 7.24 -17.18
C PRO A 438 -26.06 6.21 -17.62
N GLN A 439 -26.12 5.88 -18.92
CA GLN A 439 -27.14 5.05 -19.54
C GLN A 439 -26.50 4.08 -20.55
N GLY A 440 -27.18 2.95 -20.80
CA GLY A 440 -26.88 1.99 -21.86
C GLY A 440 -28.15 1.53 -22.55
N THR A 441 -28.04 1.08 -23.79
CA THR A 441 -29.18 0.61 -24.60
C THR A 441 -29.29 -0.90 -24.51
N LEU A 442 -30.26 -1.38 -23.72
CA LEU A 442 -30.60 -2.79 -23.58
C LEU A 442 -31.43 -3.26 -24.77
N ILE A 443 -31.13 -4.45 -25.28
CA ILE A 443 -31.87 -5.08 -26.37
C ILE A 443 -32.35 -6.48 -26.00
N LYS A 444 -33.51 -6.88 -26.56
CA LYS A 444 -33.97 -8.28 -26.56
C LYS A 444 -33.94 -8.82 -27.98
N LEU A 445 -33.34 -10.00 -28.16
CA LEU A 445 -33.27 -10.70 -29.44
C LEU A 445 -34.32 -11.82 -29.49
N ASP A 446 -34.90 -12.04 -30.67
CA ASP A 446 -35.72 -13.22 -30.97
C ASP A 446 -34.84 -14.47 -31.15
N SER A 447 -35.45 -15.64 -31.13
CA SER A 447 -34.88 -16.95 -31.51
C SER A 447 -34.15 -16.96 -32.87
N ARG A 448 -34.43 -15.97 -33.74
CA ARG A 448 -33.78 -15.76 -35.05
C ARG A 448 -32.72 -14.64 -35.05
N GLY A 449 -32.36 -14.08 -33.89
CA GLY A 449 -31.34 -13.03 -33.75
C GLY A 449 -31.78 -11.62 -34.14
N LYS A 450 -33.09 -11.37 -34.33
CA LYS A 450 -33.61 -10.03 -34.67
C LYS A 450 -33.99 -9.26 -33.40
N ILE A 451 -33.71 -7.96 -33.38
CA ILE A 451 -34.04 -7.06 -32.25
C ILE A 451 -35.57 -6.90 -32.15
N ILE A 452 -36.14 -7.26 -30.99
CA ILE A 452 -37.58 -7.16 -30.68
C ILE A 452 -37.88 -5.85 -29.94
N GLU A 453 -37.04 -5.50 -28.96
CA GLU A 453 -37.25 -4.38 -28.05
C GLU A 453 -35.90 -3.70 -27.78
N GLU A 454 -35.88 -2.36 -27.86
CA GLU A 454 -34.74 -1.52 -27.45
C GLU A 454 -35.19 -0.61 -26.30
N LYS A 455 -34.48 -0.64 -25.17
CA LYS A 455 -34.79 0.16 -23.99
C LYS A 455 -33.54 0.82 -23.43
N ILE A 456 -33.59 2.14 -23.26
CA ILE A 456 -32.52 2.88 -22.58
C ILE A 456 -32.68 2.64 -21.08
N VAL A 457 -31.64 2.09 -20.46
CA VAL A 457 -31.58 1.81 -19.02
C VAL A 457 -30.40 2.55 -18.39
N LEU A 458 -30.50 2.90 -17.11
CA LEU A 458 -29.35 3.43 -16.38
C LEU A 458 -28.26 2.36 -16.30
N ALA A 459 -26.98 2.76 -16.34
CA ALA A 459 -25.86 1.82 -16.30
C ALA A 459 -25.86 0.90 -15.06
N GLN A 460 -26.40 1.38 -13.94
CA GLN A 460 -26.56 0.62 -12.69
C GLN A 460 -27.69 -0.43 -12.73
N LEU A 461 -28.57 -0.36 -13.73
CA LEU A 461 -29.66 -1.31 -13.94
C LEU A 461 -29.29 -2.41 -14.93
N ILE A 462 -28.07 -2.37 -15.48
CA ILE A 462 -27.56 -3.43 -16.36
C ILE A 462 -27.21 -4.62 -15.49
N GLN A 463 -27.72 -5.79 -15.89
CA GLN A 463 -27.46 -7.06 -15.23
C GLN A 463 -26.46 -7.88 -16.04
N ARG A 464 -25.86 -8.90 -15.40
CA ARG A 464 -25.01 -9.86 -16.10
C ARG A 464 -25.80 -10.57 -17.20
N ASP A 465 -25.12 -10.85 -18.31
CA ASP A 465 -25.67 -11.47 -19.51
C ASP A 465 -26.69 -10.62 -20.31
N ASP A 466 -26.93 -9.36 -19.90
CA ASP A 466 -27.70 -8.41 -20.71
C ASP A 466 -27.04 -8.17 -22.07
N LEU A 467 -27.87 -8.10 -23.11
CA LEU A 467 -27.44 -7.72 -24.44
C LEU A 467 -27.56 -6.21 -24.61
N LEU A 468 -26.45 -5.57 -24.93
CA LEU A 468 -26.34 -4.12 -25.07
C LEU A 468 -25.95 -3.77 -26.50
N LYS A 469 -26.65 -2.80 -27.06
CA LYS A 469 -26.35 -2.20 -28.36
C LYS A 469 -25.52 -0.95 -28.12
N VAL A 470 -24.34 -0.87 -28.72
CA VAL A 470 -23.45 0.30 -28.65
C VAL A 470 -23.25 0.84 -30.06
N GLN A 471 -23.61 2.10 -30.27
CA GLN A 471 -23.48 2.78 -31.55
C GLN A 471 -22.06 3.32 -31.78
N PRO A 472 -21.66 3.57 -33.04
CA PRO A 472 -20.43 4.30 -33.34
C PRO A 472 -20.40 5.65 -32.61
N GLY A 473 -19.29 5.96 -31.94
CA GLY A 473 -19.11 7.17 -31.12
C GLY A 473 -19.66 7.10 -29.70
N GLU A 474 -20.44 6.07 -29.35
CA GLU A 474 -20.93 5.88 -27.98
C GLU A 474 -19.85 5.31 -27.05
N THR A 475 -19.97 5.63 -25.77
CA THR A 475 -19.12 5.04 -24.74
C THR A 475 -19.72 3.73 -24.26
N ILE A 476 -18.88 2.71 -24.13
CA ILE A 476 -19.30 1.38 -23.69
C ILE A 476 -19.73 1.46 -22.21
N PRO A 477 -20.95 1.03 -21.83
CA PRO A 477 -21.49 1.29 -20.50
C PRO A 477 -20.97 0.37 -19.39
N THR A 478 -20.61 -0.87 -19.72
CA THR A 478 -20.13 -1.88 -18.78
C THR A 478 -19.15 -2.82 -19.48
N ASP A 479 -18.43 -3.65 -18.74
CA ASP A 479 -17.52 -4.62 -19.33
C ASP A 479 -18.28 -5.79 -19.96
N GLY A 480 -17.85 -6.24 -21.13
CA GLY A 480 -18.56 -7.29 -21.83
C GLY A 480 -17.80 -7.94 -22.96
N ARG A 481 -18.49 -8.83 -23.66
CA ARG A 481 -17.97 -9.58 -24.80
C ARG A 481 -18.80 -9.29 -26.05
N ILE A 482 -18.14 -9.00 -27.16
CA ILE A 482 -18.82 -8.75 -28.45
C ILE A 482 -19.45 -10.06 -28.93
N ILE A 483 -20.73 -10.02 -29.27
CA ILE A 483 -21.46 -11.13 -29.89
C ILE A 483 -21.62 -10.91 -31.38
N ASP A 484 -21.85 -9.66 -31.77
CA ASP A 484 -22.07 -9.29 -33.16
C ASP A 484 -21.46 -7.91 -33.44
N GLY A 485 -20.94 -7.74 -34.65
CA GLY A 485 -20.22 -6.55 -35.08
C GLY A 485 -18.69 -6.64 -34.96
N VAL A 486 -18.02 -5.75 -35.68
CA VAL A 486 -16.58 -5.50 -35.65
C VAL A 486 -16.39 -3.99 -35.50
N THR A 487 -15.47 -3.58 -34.64
CA THR A 487 -15.21 -2.15 -34.41
C THR A 487 -13.78 -1.92 -33.95
N SER A 488 -13.34 -0.67 -33.99
CA SER A 488 -12.16 -0.20 -33.28
C SER A 488 -12.62 0.53 -32.00
N CYS A 489 -11.94 0.26 -30.88
CA CYS A 489 -12.23 0.89 -29.59
C CYS A 489 -11.08 1.81 -29.18
N ASP A 490 -11.41 3.05 -28.84
CA ASP A 490 -10.48 3.97 -28.19
C ASP A 490 -10.44 3.67 -26.68
N GLU A 491 -9.40 2.93 -26.29
CA GLU A 491 -9.09 2.59 -24.91
C GLU A 491 -8.08 3.56 -24.27
N SER A 492 -7.69 4.65 -24.97
CA SER A 492 -6.58 5.54 -24.59
C SER A 492 -6.70 6.18 -23.20
N LEU A 493 -7.92 6.35 -22.70
CA LEU A 493 -8.16 6.94 -21.38
C LEU A 493 -7.91 5.96 -20.23
N ILE A 494 -8.01 4.66 -20.49
CA ILE A 494 -7.79 3.60 -19.51
C ILE A 494 -6.40 2.99 -19.73
N THR A 495 -6.14 2.44 -20.92
CA THR A 495 -4.87 1.78 -21.26
C THR A 495 -3.77 2.78 -21.57
N GLY A 496 -4.10 4.03 -21.91
CA GLY A 496 -3.09 5.04 -22.21
C GLY A 496 -2.39 4.88 -23.57
N GLU A 497 -2.84 3.92 -24.39
CA GLU A 497 -2.40 3.72 -25.76
C GLU A 497 -3.14 4.67 -26.69
N SER A 498 -2.42 5.39 -27.56
CA SER A 498 -3.04 6.42 -28.42
C SER A 498 -3.68 5.88 -29.69
N MET A 499 -3.42 4.61 -30.03
CA MET A 499 -3.99 3.95 -31.20
C MET A 499 -5.23 3.16 -30.79
N PRO A 500 -6.36 3.31 -31.51
CA PRO A 500 -7.53 2.48 -31.30
C PRO A 500 -7.20 0.98 -31.47
N VAL A 501 -7.82 0.15 -30.63
CA VAL A 501 -7.63 -1.30 -30.62
C VAL A 501 -8.78 -1.95 -31.38
N ASP A 502 -8.46 -2.76 -32.39
CA ASP A 502 -9.47 -3.49 -33.17
C ASP A 502 -10.09 -4.63 -32.34
N LYS A 503 -11.42 -4.73 -32.38
CA LYS A 503 -12.23 -5.70 -31.64
C LYS A 503 -13.17 -6.43 -32.59
N THR A 504 -13.06 -7.75 -32.60
CA THR A 504 -13.92 -8.66 -33.38
C THR A 504 -14.90 -9.41 -32.48
N VAL A 505 -15.84 -10.15 -33.07
CA VAL A 505 -16.74 -11.05 -32.34
C VAL A 505 -15.96 -11.97 -31.40
N GLY A 506 -16.41 -12.04 -30.15
CA GLY A 506 -15.76 -12.78 -29.08
C GLY A 506 -14.66 -12.03 -28.33
N ALA A 507 -14.28 -10.82 -28.74
CA ALA A 507 -13.33 -9.98 -27.99
C ALA A 507 -13.98 -9.34 -26.76
N GLN A 508 -13.18 -9.11 -25.72
CA GLN A 508 -13.59 -8.34 -24.54
C GLN A 508 -13.48 -6.83 -24.79
N VAL A 509 -14.46 -6.10 -24.26
CA VAL A 509 -14.54 -4.64 -24.27
C VAL A 509 -14.70 -4.12 -22.84
N ILE A 510 -14.07 -2.98 -22.57
CA ILE A 510 -14.01 -2.37 -21.24
C ILE A 510 -15.00 -1.19 -21.17
N GLY A 511 -15.78 -1.12 -20.10
CA GLY A 511 -16.68 -0.03 -19.80
C GLY A 511 -15.93 1.29 -19.61
N GLY A 512 -16.45 2.37 -20.20
CA GLY A 512 -15.84 3.70 -20.24
C GLY A 512 -14.93 3.96 -21.45
N THR A 513 -14.66 2.94 -22.29
CA THR A 513 -13.97 3.12 -23.58
C THR A 513 -14.94 3.57 -24.67
N LYS A 514 -14.44 4.22 -25.73
CA LYS A 514 -15.28 4.71 -26.82
C LYS A 514 -15.26 3.75 -27.99
N ASN A 515 -16.44 3.42 -28.48
CA ASN A 515 -16.63 2.71 -29.73
C ASN A 515 -16.45 3.70 -30.90
N LEU A 516 -15.64 3.39 -31.92
CA LEU A 516 -15.38 4.31 -33.04
C LEU A 516 -16.12 3.92 -34.32
N ASP A 517 -15.77 2.78 -34.92
CA ASP A 517 -16.00 2.56 -36.35
C ASP A 517 -17.11 1.55 -36.70
N GLY A 518 -17.79 0.93 -35.72
CA GLY A 518 -18.84 -0.06 -35.98
C GLY A 518 -19.94 -0.16 -34.92
N LEU A 519 -21.15 -0.56 -35.32
CA LEU A 519 -22.21 -0.96 -34.38
C LEU A 519 -21.82 -2.32 -33.78
N ILE A 520 -21.84 -2.42 -32.45
CA ILE A 520 -21.60 -3.69 -31.77
C ILE A 520 -22.79 -4.07 -30.88
N ILE A 521 -23.07 -5.37 -30.84
CA ILE A 521 -23.91 -5.98 -29.82
C ILE A 521 -22.98 -6.74 -28.90
N MET A 522 -22.99 -6.34 -27.63
CA MET A 522 -22.17 -6.94 -26.59
C MET A 522 -23.04 -7.59 -25.52
N ARG A 523 -22.52 -8.63 -24.89
CA ARG A 523 -23.08 -9.21 -23.66
C ARG A 523 -22.33 -8.68 -22.46
N ALA A 524 -23.06 -8.14 -21.49
CA ALA A 524 -22.50 -7.70 -20.22
C ALA A 524 -21.91 -8.90 -19.46
N THR A 525 -20.63 -8.80 -19.10
CA THR A 525 -19.93 -9.85 -18.33
C THR A 525 -19.75 -9.46 -16.88
N HIS A 526 -19.27 -8.23 -16.65
CA HIS A 526 -19.13 -7.64 -15.32
C HIS A 526 -19.93 -6.33 -15.30
N VAL A 527 -20.64 -6.10 -14.20
CA VAL A 527 -21.56 -4.96 -14.01
C VAL A 527 -21.36 -4.35 -12.63
N GLY A 528 -21.83 -3.11 -12.44
CA GLY A 528 -21.76 -2.46 -11.13
C GLY A 528 -20.32 -2.34 -10.59
N GLN A 529 -20.10 -2.82 -9.37
CA GLN A 529 -18.80 -2.76 -8.68
C GLN A 529 -17.73 -3.66 -9.33
N GLU A 530 -18.13 -4.66 -10.11
CA GLU A 530 -17.21 -5.62 -10.73
C GLU A 530 -16.56 -5.09 -12.01
N THR A 531 -17.02 -3.95 -12.55
CA THR A 531 -16.40 -3.36 -13.75
C THR A 531 -14.96 -2.90 -13.50
N ALA A 532 -14.09 -3.06 -14.49
CA ALA A 532 -12.68 -2.70 -14.42
C ALA A 532 -12.47 -1.24 -13.99
N LEU A 533 -13.31 -0.32 -14.51
CA LEU A 533 -13.27 1.09 -14.12
C LEU A 533 -13.63 1.30 -12.64
N LYS A 534 -14.64 0.57 -12.11
CA LYS A 534 -15.03 0.66 -10.69
C LYS A 534 -14.00 0.04 -9.76
N GLN A 535 -13.37 -1.06 -10.18
CA GLN A 535 -12.21 -1.62 -9.49
C GLN A 535 -11.08 -0.58 -9.42
N ILE A 536 -10.73 0.08 -10.53
CA ILE A 536 -9.73 1.15 -10.53
C ILE A 536 -10.10 2.27 -9.54
N ILE A 537 -11.36 2.72 -9.52
CA ILE A 537 -11.83 3.77 -8.61
C ILE A 537 -11.69 3.32 -7.14
N ARG A 538 -12.18 2.12 -6.81
CA ARG A 538 -12.08 1.56 -5.46
C ARG A 538 -10.63 1.47 -5.00
N LEU A 539 -9.74 0.98 -5.85
CA LEU A 539 -8.31 0.89 -5.55
C LEU A 539 -7.67 2.25 -5.29
N VAL A 540 -8.08 3.30 -6.02
CA VAL A 540 -7.60 4.67 -5.80
C VAL A 540 -8.20 5.29 -4.53
N GLU A 541 -9.44 4.95 -4.19
CA GLU A 541 -10.08 5.39 -2.93
C GLU A 541 -9.39 4.73 -1.73
N ASP A 542 -9.19 3.41 -1.76
CA ASP A 542 -8.45 2.64 -0.73
C ASP A 542 -7.01 3.16 -0.57
N ALA A 543 -6.41 3.64 -1.67
CA ALA A 543 -5.10 4.28 -1.63
C ALA A 543 -5.07 5.64 -0.89
N GLN A 544 -6.18 6.37 -0.90
CA GLN A 544 -6.28 7.68 -0.26
C GLN A 544 -6.60 7.58 1.23
N THR A 545 -7.19 6.47 1.66
CA THR A 545 -7.59 6.24 3.05
C THR A 545 -6.49 5.56 3.89
N SER A 546 -5.60 4.80 3.27
CA SER A 546 -4.51 4.10 3.95
C SER A 546 -3.32 5.01 4.31
N LYS A 547 -2.93 4.98 5.58
CA LYS A 547 -1.80 5.77 6.10
C LYS A 547 -0.45 5.17 5.73
N ALA A 548 0.51 6.04 5.46
CA ALA A 548 1.88 5.65 5.20
C ALA A 548 2.68 5.46 6.52
N PRO A 549 3.61 4.50 6.64
CA PRO A 549 4.41 4.29 7.85
C PRO A 549 5.18 5.54 8.30
N ILE A 550 5.73 6.34 7.38
CA ILE A 550 6.42 7.59 7.75
C ILE A 550 5.46 8.65 8.31
N GLN A 551 4.17 8.58 7.97
CA GLN A 551 3.15 9.42 8.58
C GLN A 551 2.90 9.01 10.04
N GLN A 552 2.90 7.72 10.34
CA GLN A 552 2.77 7.23 11.71
C GLN A 552 3.97 7.68 12.58
N LEU A 553 5.18 7.71 12.00
CA LEU A 553 6.35 8.29 12.67
C LEU A 553 6.15 9.79 12.96
N ALA A 554 5.61 10.56 12.00
CA ALA A 554 5.30 11.97 12.19
C ALA A 554 4.28 12.18 13.33
N ASP A 555 3.21 11.39 13.33
CA ASP A 555 2.15 11.43 14.34
C ASP A 555 2.72 11.10 15.73
N ARG A 556 3.62 10.11 15.83
CA ARG A 556 4.32 9.76 17.07
C ARG A 556 5.24 10.89 17.56
N ILE A 557 6.02 11.49 16.64
CA ILE A 557 6.89 12.63 16.97
C ILE A 557 6.04 13.79 17.49
N ALA A 558 4.94 14.13 16.82
CA ALA A 558 4.05 15.21 17.23
C ALA A 558 3.45 14.97 18.63
N GLY A 559 3.06 13.73 18.94
CA GLY A 559 2.50 13.36 20.24
C GLY A 559 3.46 13.59 21.42
N TYR A 560 4.75 13.28 21.27
CA TYR A 560 5.76 13.58 22.29
C TYR A 560 6.20 15.04 22.29
N PHE A 561 6.16 15.69 21.14
CA PHE A 561 6.65 17.04 20.96
C PHE A 561 5.78 18.08 21.67
N VAL A 562 4.45 17.92 21.71
CA VAL A 562 3.55 18.89 22.36
C VAL A 562 3.81 19.00 23.88
N PRO A 563 3.82 17.89 24.67
CA PRO A 563 4.17 17.97 26.10
C PRO A 563 5.58 18.51 26.36
N PHE A 564 6.54 18.17 25.49
CA PHE A 564 7.92 18.67 25.58
C PHE A 564 7.99 20.20 25.44
N VAL A 565 7.29 20.76 24.45
CA VAL A 565 7.24 22.21 24.22
C VAL A 565 6.56 22.94 25.38
N VAL A 566 5.45 22.42 25.89
CA VAL A 566 4.78 23.00 27.06
C VAL A 566 5.71 22.99 28.28
N SER A 567 6.48 21.91 28.47
CA SER A 567 7.46 21.80 29.55
C SER A 567 8.60 22.82 29.40
N ILE A 568 9.13 23.02 28.19
CA ILE A 568 10.14 24.07 27.92
C ILE A 568 9.57 25.46 28.16
N SER A 569 8.32 25.72 27.75
CA SER A 569 7.68 27.01 27.99
C SER A 569 7.53 27.32 29.48
N LEU A 570 7.13 26.33 30.28
CA LEU A 570 7.03 26.48 31.74
C LEU A 570 8.40 26.68 32.37
N LEU A 571 9.41 25.92 31.92
CA LEU A 571 10.79 26.08 32.38
C LEU A 571 11.36 27.47 32.02
N THR A 572 11.06 27.96 30.82
CA THR A 572 11.43 29.32 30.39
C THR A 572 10.77 30.35 31.29
N LEU A 573 9.46 30.23 31.54
CA LEU A 573 8.72 31.10 32.46
C LEU A 573 9.38 31.15 33.86
N SER A 574 9.67 29.99 34.44
CA SER A 574 10.31 29.89 35.76
C SER A 574 11.72 30.49 35.77
N ILE A 575 12.54 30.22 34.76
CA ILE A 575 13.90 30.76 34.65
C ILE A 575 13.89 32.29 34.58
N TYR A 576 13.04 32.89 33.76
CA TYR A 576 12.96 34.35 33.65
C TYR A 576 12.38 35.01 34.91
N ILE A 577 11.48 34.35 35.63
CA ILE A 577 11.04 34.84 36.94
C ILE A 577 12.22 34.85 37.92
N ILE A 578 12.96 33.75 38.04
CA ILE A 578 14.10 33.64 38.97
C ILE A 578 15.22 34.63 38.59
N LEU A 579 15.62 34.65 37.32
CA LEU A 579 16.66 35.55 36.82
C LEU A 579 16.23 37.03 36.90
N GLY A 580 14.96 37.32 36.65
CA GLY A 580 14.41 38.67 36.75
C GLY A 580 14.52 39.25 38.16
N TYR A 581 14.32 38.43 39.20
CA TYR A 581 14.55 38.85 40.59
C TYR A 581 16.03 38.81 41.01
N ALA A 582 16.82 37.86 40.51
CA ALA A 582 18.22 37.70 40.90
C ALA A 582 19.19 38.69 40.21
N MET A 583 18.89 39.09 38.97
CA MET A 583 19.77 39.90 38.11
C MET A 583 18.99 41.04 37.42
N PHE A 584 18.16 41.76 38.20
CA PHE A 584 17.28 42.81 37.70
C PHE A 584 18.01 43.85 36.83
N ASP A 585 19.13 44.41 37.32
CA ASP A 585 19.85 45.51 36.66
C ASP A 585 20.39 45.17 35.25
N LYS A 586 20.66 43.88 34.98
CA LYS A 586 21.12 43.42 33.65
C LYS A 586 19.98 43.09 32.69
N LEU A 587 18.83 42.67 33.23
CA LEU A 587 17.68 42.23 32.46
C LEU A 587 16.70 43.38 32.16
N GLU A 588 16.69 44.42 32.99
CA GLU A 588 15.88 45.63 32.80
C GLU A 588 16.12 46.25 31.41
N LYS A 589 17.36 46.20 30.91
CA LYS A 589 17.78 46.66 29.56
C LYS A 589 17.01 46.01 28.40
N TYR A 590 16.45 44.82 28.62
CA TYR A 590 15.70 44.06 27.60
C TYR A 590 14.19 44.13 27.80
N SER A 591 13.71 44.86 28.82
CA SER A 591 12.28 45.08 29.05
C SER A 591 11.71 46.07 28.03
N ALA A 592 10.41 45.97 27.74
CA ALA A 592 9.75 46.95 26.88
C ALA A 592 9.61 48.34 27.55
N TYR A 593 9.79 48.40 28.88
CA TYR A 593 9.74 49.61 29.70
C TYR A 593 11.10 50.32 29.86
N TYR A 594 12.17 49.84 29.24
CA TYR A 594 13.52 50.39 29.45
C TYR A 594 13.70 51.80 28.83
N GLN A 595 14.01 52.79 29.68
CA GLN A 595 14.46 54.12 29.28
C GLN A 595 15.97 54.29 29.58
N PRO A 596 16.79 54.76 28.63
CA PRO A 596 18.22 54.98 28.86
C PRO A 596 18.44 56.10 29.88
N THR A 597 19.36 55.85 30.81
CA THR A 597 19.66 56.68 32.00
C THR A 597 20.15 58.11 31.71
N ASP A 598 20.60 58.40 30.49
CA ASP A 598 21.13 59.73 30.11
C ASP A 598 20.07 60.86 30.08
N GLN A 599 18.77 60.53 30.19
CA GLN A 599 17.69 61.53 30.25
C GLN A 599 17.10 61.73 31.66
N ARG A 600 17.57 61.00 32.68
CA ARG A 600 17.02 61.09 34.05
C ARG A 600 17.42 62.38 34.78
N GLU A 601 18.55 63.00 34.42
CA GLU A 601 19.07 64.20 35.10
C GLU A 601 18.57 65.55 34.52
N SER A 602 18.02 65.60 33.30
CA SER A 602 17.61 66.86 32.67
C SER A 602 16.18 67.31 33.01
N SER A 603 15.41 66.51 33.76
CA SER A 603 13.97 66.68 33.98
C SER A 603 13.59 67.25 35.34
N HIS A 604 14.47 68.02 36.00
CA HIS A 604 14.13 68.72 37.24
C HIS A 604 13.46 70.09 37.01
N GLY A 605 13.18 70.46 35.76
CA GLY A 605 12.54 71.73 35.41
C GLY A 605 11.26 71.55 34.60
N HIS A 606 10.13 71.79 35.26
CA HIS A 606 8.79 72.05 34.73
C HIS A 606 7.85 70.87 34.38
N ASN A 607 6.73 70.91 35.11
CA ASN A 607 5.41 70.31 34.91
C ASN A 607 5.25 68.83 35.31
N MET A 608 4.59 68.70 36.47
CA MET A 608 4.08 67.49 37.10
C MET A 608 3.15 66.69 36.17
N SER A 609 3.72 65.89 35.27
CA SER A 609 3.10 64.66 34.79
C SER A 609 3.66 63.51 35.62
N THR A 610 2.78 62.82 36.34
CA THR A 610 3.08 61.61 37.12
C THR A 610 3.86 60.61 36.26
N THR A 611 5.18 60.59 36.44
CA THR A 611 6.07 59.63 35.80
C THR A 611 5.90 58.34 36.58
N TYR A 612 5.10 57.41 36.05
CA TYR A 612 4.90 56.09 36.63
C TYR A 612 6.21 55.30 36.51
N GLU A 613 6.84 54.97 37.63
CA GLU A 613 7.93 54.02 37.66
C GLU A 613 7.35 52.60 37.72
N PRO A 614 7.57 51.75 36.71
CA PRO A 614 7.07 50.39 36.69
C PRO A 614 7.63 49.57 37.86
N SER A 615 6.75 48.80 38.50
CA SER A 615 7.17 47.92 39.60
C SER A 615 8.13 46.84 39.08
N LYS A 616 9.13 46.46 39.90
CA LYS A 616 10.06 45.37 39.56
C LYS A 616 9.32 44.07 39.19
N THR A 617 8.20 43.80 39.86
CA THR A 617 7.32 42.65 39.61
C THR A 617 6.68 42.68 38.22
N GLU A 618 6.28 43.85 37.72
CA GLU A 618 5.61 43.99 36.42
C GLU A 618 6.57 43.74 35.27
N ILE A 619 7.80 44.28 35.35
CA ILE A 619 8.86 44.08 34.35
C ILE A 619 9.24 42.59 34.26
N VAL A 620 9.42 41.92 35.40
CA VAL A 620 9.79 40.50 35.43
C VAL A 620 8.68 39.63 34.87
N LEU A 621 7.42 39.93 35.19
CA LEU A 621 6.26 39.19 34.69
C LEU A 621 6.10 39.37 33.17
N GLU A 622 6.19 40.61 32.67
CA GLU A 622 6.14 40.92 31.24
C GLU A 622 7.18 40.13 30.46
N LEU A 623 8.44 40.16 30.92
CA LEU A 623 9.55 39.48 30.27
C LEU A 623 9.36 37.96 30.26
N ALA A 624 8.95 37.38 31.39
CA ALA A 624 8.77 35.94 31.53
C ALA A 624 7.62 35.41 30.64
N PHE A 625 6.46 36.09 30.65
CA PHE A 625 5.34 35.70 29.78
C PHE A 625 5.65 35.91 28.31
N ARG A 626 6.36 36.99 27.94
CA ARG A 626 6.77 37.25 26.54
C ARG A 626 7.56 36.09 25.96
N TYR A 627 8.61 35.63 26.66
CA TYR A 627 9.42 34.51 26.18
C TYR A 627 8.67 33.17 26.23
N ALA A 628 7.90 32.91 27.29
CA ALA A 628 7.10 31.68 27.38
C ALA A 628 6.07 31.56 26.25
N ILE A 629 5.31 32.63 25.96
CA ILE A 629 4.33 32.67 24.86
C ILE A 629 5.03 32.56 23.50
N THR A 630 6.20 33.18 23.34
CA THR A 630 6.98 33.09 22.09
C THR A 630 7.45 31.65 21.84
N VAL A 631 7.92 30.94 22.87
CA VAL A 631 8.29 29.51 22.76
C VAL A 631 7.09 28.65 22.36
N LEU A 632 5.93 28.85 23.01
CA LEU A 632 4.69 28.14 22.63
C LEU A 632 4.27 28.43 21.19
N SER A 633 4.44 29.67 20.73
CA SER A 633 4.02 30.12 19.40
C SER A 633 4.93 29.63 18.28
N VAL A 634 6.26 29.63 18.49
CA VAL A 634 7.23 29.10 17.50
C VAL A 634 7.02 27.62 17.26
N ALA A 635 6.78 26.88 18.32
CA ALA A 635 6.87 25.45 18.32
C ALA A 635 5.64 24.72 17.74
N CYS A 636 4.75 25.36 16.98
CA CYS A 636 3.71 24.58 16.28
C CYS A 636 4.37 23.69 15.22
N PRO A 637 4.26 22.36 15.27
CA PRO A 637 4.78 21.49 14.21
C PRO A 637 3.81 21.38 13.01
N CYS A 638 3.07 22.44 12.71
CA CYS A 638 2.01 22.50 11.70
C CYS A 638 2.47 21.94 10.32
N ALA A 639 3.70 22.25 9.92
CA ALA A 639 4.29 21.77 8.67
C ALA A 639 4.67 20.27 8.70
N LEU A 640 4.92 19.70 9.88
CA LEU A 640 5.32 18.31 10.07
C LEU A 640 4.16 17.35 9.73
N GLY A 641 2.95 17.66 10.22
CA GLY A 641 1.75 16.87 9.93
C GLY A 641 1.29 16.93 8.47
N LEU A 642 1.72 17.96 7.73
CA LEU A 642 1.43 18.15 6.30
C LEU A 642 2.45 17.49 5.37
N ALA A 643 3.68 17.31 5.84
CA ALA A 643 4.83 16.90 5.04
C ALA A 643 4.58 15.61 4.24
N THR A 644 4.02 14.60 4.89
CA THR A 644 3.78 13.28 4.30
C THR A 644 2.48 13.21 3.51
N PRO A 645 1.30 13.57 4.05
CA PRO A 645 0.02 13.35 3.36
C PRO A 645 -0.07 14.11 2.04
N THR A 646 0.47 15.35 1.97
CA THR A 646 0.45 16.14 0.73
C THR A 646 1.35 15.53 -0.34
N ALA A 647 2.54 15.05 0.03
CA ALA A 647 3.46 14.45 -0.93
C ALA A 647 2.97 13.08 -1.43
N VAL A 648 2.45 12.23 -0.54
CA VAL A 648 1.86 10.93 -0.93
C VAL A 648 0.69 11.15 -1.88
N MET A 649 -0.23 12.06 -1.55
CA MET A 649 -1.41 12.32 -2.37
C MET A 649 -1.10 12.90 -3.75
N VAL A 650 -0.14 13.83 -3.85
CA VAL A 650 0.32 14.32 -5.16
C VAL A 650 1.06 13.21 -5.91
N GLY A 651 1.86 12.40 -5.21
CA GLY A 651 2.59 11.26 -5.79
C GLY A 651 1.67 10.20 -6.39
N THR A 652 0.65 9.75 -5.65
CA THR A 652 -0.33 8.76 -6.13
C THR A 652 -1.20 9.33 -7.25
N GLY A 653 -1.60 10.61 -7.17
CA GLY A 653 -2.34 11.28 -8.24
C GLY A 653 -1.54 11.41 -9.54
N VAL A 654 -0.24 11.74 -9.45
CA VAL A 654 0.67 11.76 -10.61
C VAL A 654 0.90 10.35 -11.15
N GLY A 655 1.02 9.34 -10.28
CA GLY A 655 1.09 7.93 -10.66
C GLY A 655 -0.12 7.51 -11.49
N ALA A 656 -1.32 7.77 -10.98
CA ALA A 656 -2.57 7.41 -11.64
C ALA A 656 -2.68 8.07 -13.03
N SER A 657 -2.30 9.35 -13.16
CA SER A 657 -2.28 10.04 -14.46
C SER A 657 -1.30 9.44 -15.48
N ASN A 658 -0.31 8.66 -15.02
CA ASN A 658 0.65 7.95 -15.86
C ASN A 658 0.34 6.44 -16.00
N GLY A 659 -0.83 5.98 -15.54
CA GLY A 659 -1.22 4.56 -15.60
C GLY A 659 -0.63 3.68 -14.48
N ILE A 660 -0.15 4.28 -13.40
CA ILE A 660 0.45 3.59 -12.24
C ILE A 660 -0.45 3.81 -11.02
N LEU A 661 -1.22 2.81 -10.65
CA LEU A 661 -2.11 2.85 -9.49
C LEU A 661 -1.36 2.29 -8.28
N ILE A 662 -1.27 3.05 -7.20
CA ILE A 662 -0.60 2.64 -5.97
C ILE A 662 -1.66 2.57 -4.88
N LYS A 663 -1.88 1.39 -4.29
CA LYS A 663 -2.89 1.11 -3.25
C LYS A 663 -2.43 1.55 -1.86
N GLY A 664 -2.13 2.83 -1.71
CA GLY A 664 -1.88 3.42 -0.40
C GLY A 664 -0.53 4.08 -0.22
N GLY A 665 -0.37 4.69 0.97
CA GLY A 665 0.89 5.28 1.38
C GLY A 665 1.97 4.25 1.72
N GLU A 666 1.60 3.10 2.28
CA GLU A 666 2.56 2.04 2.66
C GLU A 666 3.25 1.41 1.45
N PRO A 667 2.55 0.95 0.40
CA PRO A 667 3.21 0.42 -0.80
C PRO A 667 4.09 1.46 -1.49
N LEU A 668 3.68 2.74 -1.46
CA LEU A 668 4.47 3.84 -2.00
C LEU A 668 5.82 3.99 -1.27
N GLU A 669 5.85 3.82 0.04
CA GLU A 669 7.08 3.88 0.83
C GLU A 669 7.92 2.61 0.74
N SER A 670 7.29 1.45 0.81
CA SER A 670 7.94 0.16 0.65
C SER A 670 8.63 0.05 -0.71
N ALA A 671 8.03 0.62 -1.76
CA ALA A 671 8.61 0.67 -3.10
C ALA A 671 9.95 1.44 -3.18
N HIS A 672 10.18 2.41 -2.29
CA HIS A 672 11.45 3.13 -2.23
C HIS A 672 12.58 2.25 -1.67
N GLN A 673 12.23 1.32 -0.79
CA GLN A 673 13.15 0.45 -0.05
C GLN A 673 13.37 -0.91 -0.74
N ILE A 674 12.78 -1.12 -1.92
CA ILE A 674 12.98 -2.36 -2.69
C ILE A 674 14.47 -2.51 -2.98
N GLY A 675 15.01 -3.69 -2.67
CA GLY A 675 16.36 -4.10 -3.07
C GLY A 675 16.37 -5.28 -4.05
N THR A 676 15.32 -6.11 -4.02
CA THR A 676 15.18 -7.30 -4.88
C THR A 676 13.80 -7.32 -5.54
N ILE A 677 13.78 -7.58 -6.84
CA ILE A 677 12.57 -7.75 -7.64
C ILE A 677 12.55 -9.16 -8.21
N VAL A 678 11.44 -9.85 -7.96
CA VAL A 678 11.13 -11.16 -8.52
C VAL A 678 10.13 -10.97 -9.65
N PHE A 679 10.43 -11.53 -10.82
CA PHE A 679 9.56 -11.50 -11.99
C PHE A 679 8.96 -12.88 -12.22
N ASP A 680 7.65 -12.92 -12.47
CA ASP A 680 7.07 -14.03 -13.19
C ASP A 680 7.46 -14.00 -14.67
N LYS A 681 7.43 -15.17 -15.30
CA LYS A 681 7.82 -15.33 -16.71
C LYS A 681 6.63 -15.06 -17.64
N THR A 682 5.56 -15.83 -17.50
CA THR A 682 4.48 -15.93 -18.49
C THR A 682 3.60 -14.71 -18.39
N GLY A 683 3.45 -13.93 -19.46
CA GLY A 683 2.57 -12.76 -19.50
C GLY A 683 3.14 -11.50 -18.83
N THR A 684 4.17 -11.65 -17.98
CA THR A 684 4.93 -10.53 -17.42
C THR A 684 6.15 -10.17 -18.28
N ILE A 685 7.12 -11.07 -18.41
CA ILE A 685 8.32 -10.87 -19.27
C ILE A 685 8.01 -11.22 -20.72
N THR A 686 7.20 -12.25 -20.93
CA THR A 686 6.73 -12.69 -22.25
C THR A 686 5.34 -12.14 -22.55
N LYS A 687 4.90 -12.22 -23.81
CA LYS A 687 3.56 -11.79 -24.23
C LYS A 687 2.45 -12.70 -23.69
N GLY A 688 2.79 -13.88 -23.14
CA GLY A 688 1.83 -14.84 -22.58
C GLY A 688 1.03 -15.59 -23.65
N LYS A 689 1.45 -15.50 -24.92
CA LYS A 689 0.80 -16.15 -26.06
C LYS A 689 1.87 -16.85 -26.89
N PRO A 690 1.82 -18.19 -27.03
CA PRO A 690 2.76 -18.89 -27.88
C PRO A 690 2.61 -18.43 -29.34
N SER A 691 3.74 -18.23 -30.02
CA SER A 691 3.80 -17.89 -31.43
C SER A 691 4.85 -18.75 -32.13
N VAL A 692 4.70 -18.91 -33.45
CA VAL A 692 5.70 -19.61 -34.28
C VAL A 692 6.85 -18.65 -34.55
N ILE A 693 8.04 -19.00 -34.07
CA ILE A 693 9.25 -18.16 -34.15
C ILE A 693 10.12 -18.56 -35.34
N ASP A 694 10.30 -19.86 -35.56
CA ASP A 694 11.05 -20.38 -36.70
C ASP A 694 10.27 -21.51 -37.39
N LYS A 695 10.47 -21.63 -38.70
CA LYS A 695 9.84 -22.61 -39.57
C LYS A 695 10.88 -23.15 -40.53
N ARG A 696 11.12 -24.46 -40.49
CA ARG A 696 12.12 -25.11 -41.32
C ARG A 696 11.53 -26.26 -42.10
N ILE A 697 11.91 -26.34 -43.37
CA ILE A 697 11.61 -27.47 -44.24
C ILE A 697 12.90 -28.28 -44.42
N PHE A 698 12.82 -29.60 -44.28
CA PHE A 698 13.97 -30.49 -44.45
C PHE A 698 14.02 -31.13 -45.84
N PHE A 699 12.86 -31.23 -46.51
CA PHE A 699 12.75 -31.79 -47.86
C PHE A 699 12.12 -30.76 -48.80
N GLN A 700 12.91 -30.24 -49.74
CA GLN A 700 12.45 -29.27 -50.73
C GLN A 700 12.36 -29.96 -52.10
N ASN A 701 11.15 -30.38 -52.47
CA ASN A 701 10.81 -30.90 -53.80
C ASN A 701 9.85 -29.92 -54.50
N ALA A 702 9.69 -30.02 -55.82
CA ALA A 702 8.72 -29.21 -56.58
C ALA A 702 7.27 -29.32 -56.03
N ASP A 703 6.93 -30.44 -55.39
CA ASP A 703 5.61 -30.69 -54.82
C ASP A 703 5.41 -30.18 -53.38
N MET A 704 6.48 -29.88 -52.62
CA MET A 704 6.38 -29.49 -51.21
C MET A 704 7.14 -28.20 -50.92
N THR A 705 6.40 -27.09 -50.97
CA THR A 705 6.86 -25.75 -50.59
C THR A 705 6.56 -25.44 -49.12
N LEU A 706 7.24 -24.44 -48.56
CA LEU A 706 6.99 -23.94 -47.20
C LEU A 706 5.51 -23.51 -47.04
N ASP A 707 4.96 -22.84 -48.04
CA ASP A 707 3.56 -22.38 -48.04
C ASP A 707 2.60 -23.58 -48.00
N ARG A 708 2.84 -24.64 -48.78
CA ARG A 708 2.03 -25.87 -48.72
C ARG A 708 2.12 -26.52 -47.34
N MET A 709 3.33 -26.63 -46.77
CA MET A 709 3.50 -27.21 -45.44
C MET A 709 2.74 -26.42 -44.37
N LEU A 710 2.84 -25.09 -44.38
CA LEU A 710 2.13 -24.23 -43.42
C LEU A 710 0.62 -24.33 -43.60
N ALA A 711 0.11 -24.32 -44.83
CA ALA A 711 -1.32 -24.44 -45.08
C ALA A 711 -1.87 -25.80 -44.60
N ILE A 712 -1.12 -26.89 -44.81
CA ILE A 712 -1.46 -28.23 -44.31
C ILE A 712 -1.42 -28.27 -42.78
N ALA A 713 -0.34 -27.76 -42.17
CA ALA A 713 -0.15 -27.76 -40.72
C ALA A 713 -1.21 -26.90 -40.00
N GLY A 714 -1.46 -25.68 -40.47
CA GLY A 714 -2.49 -24.79 -39.93
C GLY A 714 -3.89 -25.36 -40.04
N THR A 715 -4.19 -26.08 -41.14
CA THR A 715 -5.49 -26.73 -41.32
C THR A 715 -5.65 -27.94 -40.39
N ALA A 716 -4.61 -28.76 -40.22
CA ALA A 716 -4.63 -29.88 -39.28
C ALA A 716 -4.78 -29.41 -37.83
N GLU A 717 -4.06 -28.36 -37.44
CA GLU A 717 -4.12 -27.77 -36.10
C GLU A 717 -5.43 -27.00 -35.83
N SER A 718 -6.19 -26.64 -36.87
CA SER A 718 -7.49 -25.97 -36.68
C SER A 718 -8.52 -26.85 -35.96
N GLY A 719 -8.32 -28.17 -35.92
CA GLY A 719 -9.16 -29.10 -35.14
C GLY A 719 -8.77 -29.23 -33.66
N SER A 720 -7.67 -28.61 -33.24
CA SER A 720 -7.10 -28.74 -31.89
C SER A 720 -7.30 -27.48 -31.06
N GLU A 721 -7.67 -27.64 -29.79
CA GLU A 721 -7.81 -26.55 -28.82
C GLU A 721 -6.51 -26.27 -28.05
N HIS A 722 -5.44 -27.01 -28.34
CA HIS A 722 -4.17 -26.87 -27.64
C HIS A 722 -3.55 -25.47 -27.89
N PRO A 723 -2.95 -24.79 -26.89
CA PRO A 723 -2.35 -23.46 -27.07
C PRO A 723 -1.31 -23.38 -28.19
N LEU A 724 -0.50 -24.44 -28.37
CA LEU A 724 0.46 -24.55 -29.48
C LEU A 724 -0.24 -24.67 -30.85
N ALA A 725 -1.37 -25.39 -30.91
CA ALA A 725 -2.17 -25.52 -32.13
C ALA A 725 -2.75 -24.17 -32.54
N LEU A 726 -3.27 -23.42 -31.56
CA LEU A 726 -3.79 -22.08 -31.76
C LEU A 726 -2.70 -21.13 -32.28
N ALA A 727 -1.47 -21.24 -31.77
CA ALA A 727 -0.31 -20.48 -32.25
C ALA A 727 -0.01 -20.76 -33.73
N VAL A 728 0.04 -22.04 -34.12
CA VAL A 728 0.27 -22.44 -35.52
C VAL A 728 -0.88 -21.99 -36.41
N ARG A 729 -2.13 -22.18 -35.98
CA ARG A 729 -3.32 -21.76 -36.72
C ARG A 729 -3.33 -20.27 -36.98
N ASN A 730 -3.12 -19.45 -35.94
CA ASN A 730 -3.12 -18.01 -36.06
C ASN A 730 -1.94 -17.54 -36.92
N HIS A 731 -0.75 -18.11 -36.73
CA HIS A 731 0.40 -17.81 -37.59
C HIS A 731 0.10 -18.09 -39.07
N CYS A 732 -0.57 -19.20 -39.39
CA CYS A 732 -0.93 -19.51 -40.76
C CYS A 732 -1.98 -18.54 -41.32
N LYS A 733 -3.00 -18.18 -40.54
CA LYS A 733 -4.00 -17.17 -40.96
C LYS A 733 -3.37 -15.82 -41.24
N ASP A 734 -2.47 -15.38 -40.37
CA ASP A 734 -1.75 -14.10 -40.52
C ASP A 734 -0.81 -14.14 -41.73
N TYR A 735 -0.13 -15.28 -41.96
CA TYR A 735 0.78 -15.46 -43.09
C TYR A 735 0.05 -15.44 -44.44
N PHE A 736 -1.15 -16.03 -44.53
CA PHE A 736 -1.95 -16.06 -45.77
C PHE A 736 -2.93 -14.89 -45.91
N GLY A 737 -3.19 -14.13 -44.84
CA GLY A 737 -4.17 -13.03 -44.84
C GLY A 737 -5.62 -13.50 -45.00
N THR A 738 -5.92 -14.77 -44.72
CA THR A 738 -7.25 -15.37 -44.87
C THR A 738 -7.73 -16.03 -43.58
N ASN A 739 -9.03 -15.90 -43.30
CA ASN A 739 -9.64 -16.54 -42.13
C ASN A 739 -10.10 -17.98 -42.38
N GLU A 740 -10.24 -18.36 -43.65
CA GLU A 740 -10.67 -19.68 -44.09
C GLU A 740 -9.45 -20.58 -44.34
N LEU A 741 -9.39 -21.69 -43.61
CA LEU A 741 -8.42 -22.76 -43.82
C LEU A 741 -9.08 -23.95 -44.54
N GLY A 742 -8.32 -24.98 -44.89
CA GLY A 742 -8.87 -26.17 -45.55
C GLY A 742 -9.79 -27.01 -44.65
N ARG A 743 -10.18 -28.19 -45.11
CA ARG A 743 -11.02 -29.13 -44.32
C ARG A 743 -10.19 -30.24 -43.69
N CYS A 744 -10.30 -30.35 -42.36
CA CYS A 744 -9.73 -31.45 -41.56
C CYS A 744 -10.78 -32.57 -41.36
N ARG A 745 -10.39 -33.82 -41.60
CA ARG A 745 -11.16 -35.05 -41.36
C ARG A 745 -10.34 -36.02 -40.50
N ASP A 746 -11.00 -36.91 -39.78
CA ASP A 746 -10.37 -37.93 -38.91
C ASP A 746 -9.35 -37.39 -37.90
N PHE A 747 -9.64 -36.23 -37.30
CA PHE A 747 -8.79 -35.62 -36.29
C PHE A 747 -8.69 -36.52 -35.04
N LYS A 748 -7.46 -36.83 -34.63
CA LYS A 748 -7.14 -37.54 -33.38
C LYS A 748 -6.01 -36.81 -32.66
N ALA A 749 -6.31 -36.28 -31.48
CA ALA A 749 -5.30 -35.73 -30.57
C ALA A 749 -4.86 -36.81 -29.57
N ILE A 750 -3.55 -36.94 -29.37
CA ILE A 750 -2.95 -37.91 -28.46
C ILE A 750 -2.12 -37.14 -27.43
N TRP A 751 -2.58 -37.18 -26.19
CA TRP A 751 -1.97 -36.51 -25.06
C TRP A 751 -0.50 -36.88 -24.88
N GLY A 752 0.36 -35.87 -24.78
CA GLY A 752 1.81 -36.04 -24.60
C GLY A 752 2.60 -36.38 -25.87
N TYR A 753 1.94 -36.52 -27.03
CA TYR A 753 2.59 -36.88 -28.30
C TYR A 753 2.37 -35.84 -29.38
N GLY A 754 1.11 -35.64 -29.78
CA GLY A 754 0.77 -34.84 -30.95
C GLY A 754 -0.62 -35.16 -31.49
N LEU A 755 -0.82 -34.93 -32.78
CA LEU A 755 -2.07 -35.19 -33.49
C LEU A 755 -1.85 -35.97 -34.79
N GLN A 756 -2.95 -36.56 -35.26
CA GLN A 756 -3.10 -37.18 -36.57
C GLN A 756 -4.36 -36.64 -37.23
N ALA A 757 -4.28 -36.27 -38.50
CA ALA A 757 -5.42 -35.77 -39.26
C ALA A 757 -5.30 -36.08 -40.76
N ARG A 758 -6.43 -36.08 -41.47
CA ARG A 758 -6.47 -36.02 -42.93
C ARG A 758 -6.93 -34.63 -43.38
N VAL A 759 -6.12 -33.98 -44.22
CA VAL A 759 -6.36 -32.61 -44.67
C VAL A 759 -6.72 -32.61 -46.16
N SER A 760 -7.71 -31.81 -46.53
CA SER A 760 -8.22 -31.67 -47.90
C SER A 760 -8.55 -30.21 -48.20
N ASN A 761 -8.67 -29.85 -49.48
CA ASN A 761 -9.08 -28.52 -49.95
C ASN A 761 -8.12 -27.40 -49.50
N ILE A 762 -6.83 -27.55 -49.87
CA ILE A 762 -5.76 -26.60 -49.54
C ILE A 762 -5.40 -25.73 -50.77
N ASP A 763 -5.86 -26.13 -51.95
CA ASP A 763 -5.52 -25.49 -53.24
C ASP A 763 -6.10 -24.07 -53.38
N CYS A 764 -7.02 -23.67 -52.49
CA CYS A 764 -7.51 -22.30 -52.37
C CYS A 764 -6.53 -21.36 -51.65
N LEU A 765 -5.58 -21.88 -50.87
CA LEU A 765 -4.57 -21.10 -50.11
C LEU A 765 -3.23 -20.99 -50.84
N VAL A 766 -2.91 -21.99 -51.66
CA VAL A 766 -1.65 -22.06 -52.41
C VAL A 766 -1.96 -21.73 -53.87
N GLN A 767 -1.29 -20.74 -54.46
CA GLN A 767 -1.46 -20.37 -55.88
C GLN A 767 -0.91 -21.47 -56.82
N SER A 768 -1.49 -22.68 -56.79
CA SER A 768 -1.15 -23.76 -57.70
C SER A 768 -2.07 -23.78 -58.91
N THR A 769 -1.47 -24.01 -60.08
CA THR A 769 -2.09 -23.99 -61.41
C THR A 769 -2.98 -25.20 -61.71
N ASP A 770 -3.00 -26.23 -60.87
CA ASP A 770 -3.81 -27.44 -61.05
C ASP A 770 -5.11 -27.39 -60.23
N ARG A 771 -6.20 -26.92 -60.85
CA ARG A 771 -7.53 -26.78 -60.21
C ARG A 771 -8.39 -28.07 -60.18
N ASN A 772 -7.86 -29.22 -60.60
CA ASN A 772 -8.70 -30.39 -60.93
C ASN A 772 -8.48 -31.66 -60.09
N THR A 773 -7.62 -31.67 -59.07
CA THR A 773 -7.43 -32.83 -58.19
C THR A 773 -7.51 -32.45 -56.71
N SER A 774 -8.57 -32.92 -56.03
CA SER A 774 -8.69 -32.80 -54.57
C SER A 774 -7.71 -33.75 -53.89
N HIS A 775 -6.48 -33.29 -53.66
CA HIS A 775 -5.47 -34.07 -52.94
C HIS A 775 -5.82 -34.11 -51.45
N THR A 776 -5.84 -35.33 -50.91
CA THR A 776 -6.04 -35.57 -49.47
C THR A 776 -4.69 -35.98 -48.88
N TYR A 777 -4.21 -35.23 -47.91
CA TYR A 777 -2.91 -35.47 -47.27
C TYR A 777 -3.11 -36.11 -45.89
N SER A 778 -2.31 -37.13 -45.58
CA SER A 778 -2.22 -37.68 -44.23
C SER A 778 -1.16 -36.94 -43.43
N VAL A 779 -1.56 -36.32 -42.32
CA VAL A 779 -0.71 -35.41 -41.53
C VAL A 779 -0.53 -35.93 -40.12
N LEU A 780 0.71 -35.90 -39.65
CA LEU A 780 1.11 -36.17 -38.28
C LEU A 780 1.91 -34.96 -37.77
N ILE A 781 1.51 -34.38 -36.65
CA ILE A 781 2.23 -33.26 -36.03
C ILE A 781 2.51 -33.64 -34.58
N GLY A 782 3.76 -33.53 -34.12
CA GLY A 782 4.08 -33.88 -32.74
C GLY A 782 5.57 -33.94 -32.40
N ASN A 783 5.87 -34.53 -31.24
CA ASN A 783 7.22 -34.67 -30.71
C ASN A 783 8.00 -35.84 -31.35
N ARG A 784 9.27 -36.01 -30.94
CA ARG A 784 10.15 -37.09 -31.45
C ARG A 784 9.55 -38.48 -31.25
N GLU A 785 8.93 -38.73 -30.10
CA GLU A 785 8.34 -40.03 -29.81
C GLU A 785 7.12 -40.31 -30.68
N TRP A 786 6.34 -39.28 -31.03
CA TRP A 786 5.20 -39.41 -31.93
C TRP A 786 5.63 -39.85 -33.32
N MET A 787 6.73 -39.29 -33.83
CA MET A 787 7.30 -39.71 -35.11
C MET A 787 7.82 -41.14 -35.06
N LYS A 788 8.54 -41.52 -33.99
CA LYS A 788 9.05 -42.89 -33.80
C LYS A 788 7.94 -43.94 -33.69
N ARG A 789 6.84 -43.62 -32.98
CA ARG A 789 5.67 -44.51 -32.84
C ARG A 789 4.95 -44.78 -34.17
N ASN A 790 5.01 -43.82 -35.10
CA ASN A 790 4.45 -43.98 -36.44
C ASN A 790 5.49 -44.51 -37.46
N HIS A 791 6.59 -45.11 -36.98
CA HIS A 791 7.67 -45.68 -37.80
C HIS A 791 8.36 -44.70 -38.75
N LEU A 792 8.40 -43.41 -38.39
CA LEU A 792 9.11 -42.39 -39.15
C LEU A 792 10.56 -42.25 -38.65
N SER A 793 11.53 -42.32 -39.56
CA SER A 793 12.94 -42.08 -39.25
C SER A 793 13.21 -40.57 -39.09
N ILE A 794 13.83 -40.20 -37.97
CA ILE A 794 14.34 -38.85 -37.72
C ILE A 794 15.83 -38.87 -38.04
N ASP A 795 16.25 -38.07 -39.01
CA ASP A 795 17.66 -37.92 -39.38
C ASP A 795 18.46 -37.18 -38.30
N ASP A 796 19.77 -37.46 -38.20
CA ASP A 796 20.65 -36.84 -37.20
C ASP A 796 20.75 -35.31 -37.38
N GLY A 797 20.62 -34.82 -38.62
CA GLY A 797 20.54 -33.39 -38.91
C GLY A 797 19.25 -32.73 -38.39
N ILE A 798 18.12 -33.44 -38.45
CA ILE A 798 16.83 -32.99 -37.92
C ILE A 798 16.88 -32.94 -36.40
N ASP A 799 17.43 -33.99 -35.77
CA ASP A 799 17.50 -34.08 -34.31
C ASP A 799 18.42 -32.99 -33.73
N LYS A 800 19.58 -32.74 -34.33
CA LYS A 800 20.47 -31.61 -33.97
C LYS A 800 19.75 -30.27 -34.09
N THR A 801 19.05 -30.05 -35.19
CA THR A 801 18.28 -28.80 -35.40
C THR A 801 17.23 -28.63 -34.31
N MET A 802 16.49 -29.70 -34.00
CA MET A 802 15.48 -29.71 -32.95
C MET A 802 16.09 -29.42 -31.57
N SER A 803 17.24 -30.01 -31.25
CA SER A 803 17.97 -29.77 -29.99
C SER A 803 18.49 -28.33 -29.85
N ILE A 804 18.87 -27.67 -30.94
CA ILE A 804 19.26 -26.24 -30.91
C ILE A 804 18.06 -25.39 -30.48
N HIS A 805 16.90 -25.58 -31.12
CA HIS A 805 15.70 -24.82 -30.75
C HIS A 805 15.24 -25.10 -29.32
N GLU A 806 15.35 -26.34 -28.84
CA GLU A 806 15.06 -26.68 -27.44
C GLU A 806 16.06 -26.06 -26.45
N HIS A 807 17.33 -25.92 -26.85
CA HIS A 807 18.33 -25.23 -26.04
C HIS A 807 18.05 -23.74 -25.94
N ASP A 808 17.55 -23.14 -27.02
CA ASP A 808 17.07 -21.75 -27.06
C ASP A 808 15.72 -21.56 -26.34
N GLY A 809 15.17 -22.61 -25.74
CA GLY A 809 13.94 -22.57 -24.95
C GLY A 809 12.66 -22.68 -25.78
N HIS A 810 12.77 -22.96 -27.08
CA HIS A 810 11.62 -23.16 -27.95
C HIS A 810 11.08 -24.58 -27.87
N THR A 811 9.77 -24.73 -28.02
CA THR A 811 9.12 -26.02 -28.24
C THR A 811 9.17 -26.34 -29.73
N ALA A 812 10.00 -27.31 -30.10
CA ALA A 812 10.11 -27.76 -31.48
C ALA A 812 9.11 -28.90 -31.76
N VAL A 813 8.29 -28.75 -32.80
CA VAL A 813 7.29 -29.73 -33.22
C VAL A 813 7.59 -30.14 -34.66
N LEU A 814 7.60 -31.44 -34.92
CA LEU A 814 7.84 -31.99 -36.26
C LEU A 814 6.51 -32.13 -37.01
N VAL A 815 6.54 -31.88 -38.31
CA VAL A 815 5.41 -32.04 -39.23
C VAL A 815 5.77 -33.13 -40.24
N ALA A 816 4.98 -34.20 -40.24
CA ALA A 816 5.09 -35.29 -41.20
C ALA A 816 3.84 -35.35 -42.08
N ILE A 817 4.07 -35.52 -43.38
CA ILE A 817 3.04 -35.55 -44.42
C ILE A 817 3.27 -36.81 -45.25
N ASP A 818 2.21 -37.60 -45.45
CA ASP A 818 2.18 -38.85 -46.22
C ASP A 818 3.32 -39.82 -45.86
N GLY A 819 3.56 -39.97 -44.55
CA GLY A 819 4.55 -40.91 -44.03
C GLY A 819 6.01 -40.44 -44.14
N LYS A 820 6.26 -39.15 -44.34
CA LYS A 820 7.62 -38.56 -44.31
C LYS A 820 7.66 -37.30 -43.45
N VAL A 821 8.74 -37.10 -42.69
CA VAL A 821 8.97 -35.87 -41.92
C VAL A 821 9.35 -34.74 -42.90
N VAL A 822 8.49 -33.76 -43.10
CA VAL A 822 8.70 -32.69 -44.10
C VAL A 822 9.38 -31.47 -43.48
N GLY A 823 9.04 -31.14 -42.24
CA GLY A 823 9.60 -29.96 -41.59
C GLY A 823 9.36 -29.88 -40.10
N MET A 824 9.68 -28.72 -39.54
CA MET A 824 9.62 -28.41 -38.12
C MET A 824 9.10 -26.99 -37.92
N LEU A 825 8.29 -26.83 -36.88
CA LEU A 825 7.82 -25.56 -36.37
C LEU A 825 8.38 -25.36 -34.96
N ALA A 826 9.10 -24.26 -34.75
CA ALA A 826 9.58 -23.87 -33.43
C ALA A 826 8.61 -22.84 -32.83
N ILE A 827 8.01 -23.19 -31.70
CA ILE A 827 6.97 -22.41 -31.04
C ILE A 827 7.49 -22.00 -29.67
N ALA A 828 7.41 -20.73 -29.32
CA ALA A 828 7.60 -20.33 -27.93
C ALA A 828 6.81 -19.07 -27.60
N ASP A 829 6.85 -18.71 -26.33
CA ASP A 829 6.28 -17.47 -25.85
C ASP A 829 7.27 -16.33 -26.09
N GLU A 830 6.90 -15.37 -26.93
CA GLU A 830 7.78 -14.29 -27.35
C GLU A 830 8.04 -13.32 -26.19
N ILE A 831 9.28 -12.89 -26.03
CA ILE A 831 9.67 -11.92 -25.00
C ILE A 831 9.14 -10.53 -25.38
N LYS A 832 8.62 -9.77 -24.41
CA LYS A 832 8.22 -8.37 -24.65
C LYS A 832 9.44 -7.55 -25.09
N PRO A 833 9.31 -6.71 -26.14
CA PRO A 833 10.44 -5.92 -26.64
C PRO A 833 11.03 -4.98 -25.58
N THR A 834 10.20 -4.55 -24.62
CA THR A 834 10.59 -3.66 -23.53
C THR A 834 11.22 -4.38 -22.32
N ALA A 835 11.20 -5.71 -22.27
CA ALA A 835 11.68 -6.47 -21.12
C ALA A 835 13.20 -6.39 -20.89
N PRO A 836 14.08 -6.58 -21.91
CA PRO A 836 15.53 -6.45 -21.71
C PRO A 836 15.94 -5.04 -21.24
N LEU A 837 15.31 -4.02 -21.83
CA LEU A 837 15.50 -2.61 -21.45
C LEU A 837 15.09 -2.35 -20.00
N THR A 838 13.96 -2.93 -19.58
CA THR A 838 13.42 -2.79 -18.23
C THR A 838 14.34 -3.42 -17.20
N ILE A 839 14.77 -4.67 -17.42
CA ILE A 839 15.68 -5.36 -16.50
C ILE A 839 17.01 -4.60 -16.37
N TYR A 840 17.56 -4.11 -17.48
CA TYR A 840 18.75 -3.26 -17.45
C TYR A 840 18.54 -1.97 -16.64
N ALA A 841 17.43 -1.28 -16.86
CA ALA A 841 17.11 -0.05 -16.15
C ALA A 841 16.97 -0.30 -14.63
N LEU A 842 16.37 -1.42 -14.22
CA LEU A 842 16.26 -1.82 -12.80
C LEU A 842 17.62 -2.16 -12.19
N GLN A 843 18.46 -2.91 -12.91
CA GLN A 843 19.83 -3.22 -12.47
C GLN A 843 20.68 -1.95 -12.34
N SER A 844 20.50 -0.97 -13.23
CA SER A 844 21.17 0.35 -13.14
C SER A 844 20.75 1.16 -11.91
N LEU A 845 19.57 0.89 -11.35
CA LEU A 845 19.09 1.48 -10.09
C LEU A 845 19.64 0.76 -8.84
N GLY A 846 20.50 -0.25 -9.04
CA GLY A 846 21.09 -1.08 -7.98
C GLY A 846 20.17 -2.20 -7.48
N LEU A 847 19.13 -2.55 -8.24
CA LEU A 847 18.15 -3.57 -7.86
C LEU A 847 18.57 -4.94 -8.39
N ARG A 848 18.44 -5.97 -7.57
CA ARG A 848 18.66 -7.36 -7.99
C ARG A 848 17.40 -7.91 -8.63
N THR A 849 17.53 -8.52 -9.81
CA THR A 849 16.42 -9.15 -10.53
C THR A 849 16.54 -10.68 -10.45
N ILE A 850 15.42 -11.34 -10.15
CA ILE A 850 15.30 -12.80 -10.07
C ILE A 850 14.14 -13.23 -10.97
N LEU A 851 14.33 -14.29 -11.76
CA LEU A 851 13.27 -14.92 -12.53
C LEU A 851 12.70 -16.10 -11.75
N LEU A 852 11.39 -16.14 -11.56
CA LEU A 852 10.67 -17.23 -10.91
C LEU A 852 9.66 -17.81 -11.90
N THR A 853 9.76 -19.10 -12.21
CA THR A 853 8.87 -19.72 -13.20
C THR A 853 8.59 -21.20 -12.92
N GLY A 854 7.41 -21.64 -13.37
CA GLY A 854 7.02 -23.06 -13.39
C GLY A 854 7.56 -23.82 -14.60
N ASP A 855 8.14 -23.12 -15.58
CA ASP A 855 8.71 -23.73 -16.79
C ASP A 855 9.95 -24.58 -16.50
N ASN A 856 10.30 -25.40 -17.50
CA ASN A 856 11.50 -26.22 -17.46
C ASN A 856 12.78 -25.35 -17.36
N VAL A 857 13.84 -25.96 -16.82
CA VAL A 857 15.14 -25.31 -16.60
C VAL A 857 15.77 -24.76 -17.89
N LYS A 858 15.61 -25.42 -19.04
CA LYS A 858 16.22 -25.03 -20.32
C LYS A 858 15.60 -23.74 -20.85
N THR A 859 14.27 -23.69 -20.92
CA THR A 859 13.47 -22.54 -21.34
C THR A 859 13.69 -21.36 -20.39
N ALA A 860 13.67 -21.59 -19.07
CA ALA A 860 13.91 -20.53 -18.09
C ALA A 860 15.32 -19.92 -18.23
N ARG A 861 16.35 -20.76 -18.46
CA ARG A 861 17.73 -20.31 -18.69
C ARG A 861 17.86 -19.49 -19.97
N ALA A 862 17.25 -19.95 -21.07
CA ALA A 862 17.30 -19.26 -22.35
C ALA A 862 16.66 -17.86 -22.28
N ILE A 863 15.46 -17.76 -21.70
CA ILE A 863 14.76 -16.48 -21.51
C ILE A 863 15.58 -15.55 -20.60
N ALA A 864 16.12 -16.06 -19.49
CA ALA A 864 16.95 -15.26 -18.60
C ALA A 864 18.21 -14.73 -19.29
N SER A 865 18.83 -15.53 -20.17
CA SER A 865 19.98 -15.11 -20.97
C SER A 865 19.62 -13.98 -21.95
N GLN A 866 18.48 -14.08 -22.63
CA GLN A 866 18.03 -13.07 -23.60
C GLN A 866 17.67 -11.74 -22.93
N VAL A 867 17.11 -11.78 -21.72
CA VAL A 867 16.69 -10.58 -20.97
C VAL A 867 17.82 -10.00 -20.09
N GLY A 868 18.81 -10.82 -19.70
CA GLY A 868 19.93 -10.41 -18.84
C GLY A 868 19.70 -10.60 -17.34
N ILE A 869 18.93 -11.63 -16.94
CA ILE A 869 18.71 -12.00 -15.53
C ILE A 869 19.73 -13.07 -15.12
N LYS A 870 20.44 -12.83 -14.01
CA LYS A 870 21.53 -13.71 -13.53
C LYS A 870 21.07 -14.90 -12.68
N THR A 871 19.95 -14.75 -11.96
CA THR A 871 19.47 -15.75 -11.01
C THR A 871 18.06 -16.20 -11.39
N VAL A 872 17.89 -17.51 -11.59
CA VAL A 872 16.65 -18.11 -12.08
C VAL A 872 16.24 -19.26 -11.17
N TYR A 873 14.97 -19.34 -10.83
CA TYR A 873 14.33 -20.47 -10.17
C TYR A 873 13.28 -21.04 -11.10
N ALA A 874 13.49 -22.28 -11.56
CA ALA A 874 12.66 -22.96 -12.54
C ALA A 874 11.93 -24.17 -11.91
N GLU A 875 10.89 -24.66 -12.59
CA GLU A 875 10.04 -25.78 -12.14
C GLU A 875 9.38 -25.53 -10.77
N VAL A 876 9.00 -24.27 -10.49
CA VAL A 876 8.36 -23.87 -9.23
C VAL A 876 6.84 -23.94 -9.33
N LEU A 877 6.21 -24.71 -8.43
CA LEU A 877 4.76 -24.78 -8.31
C LEU A 877 4.15 -23.47 -7.75
N PRO A 878 2.89 -23.14 -8.06
CA PRO A 878 2.24 -21.93 -7.55
C PRO A 878 2.27 -21.79 -6.02
N THR A 879 2.00 -22.86 -5.27
CA THR A 879 2.08 -22.89 -3.79
C THR A 879 3.49 -22.63 -3.25
N HIS A 880 4.50 -22.95 -4.05
CA HIS A 880 5.90 -22.77 -3.69
C HIS A 880 6.38 -21.33 -3.98
N LYS A 881 5.73 -20.59 -4.88
CA LYS A 881 6.07 -19.18 -5.15
C LYS A 881 5.89 -18.31 -3.91
N GLU A 882 4.83 -18.51 -3.13
CA GLU A 882 4.60 -17.78 -1.88
C GLU A 882 5.72 -18.02 -0.86
N ARG A 883 6.03 -19.30 -0.58
CA ARG A 883 7.09 -19.70 0.36
C ARG A 883 8.45 -19.14 -0.06
N PHE A 884 8.72 -19.12 -1.37
CA PHE A 884 9.92 -18.52 -1.92
C PHE A 884 10.03 -17.03 -1.57
N ILE A 885 8.97 -16.24 -1.75
CA ILE A 885 8.95 -14.83 -1.36
C ILE A 885 9.18 -14.64 0.15
N VAL A 886 8.57 -15.47 1.00
CA VAL A 886 8.80 -15.43 2.46
C VAL A 886 10.27 -15.71 2.79
N SER A 887 10.84 -16.74 2.18
CA SER A 887 12.25 -17.11 2.41
C SER A 887 13.23 -15.99 2.00
N LEU A 888 12.92 -15.26 0.92
CA LEU A 888 13.71 -14.11 0.49
C LEU A 888 13.62 -12.95 1.48
N LYS A 889 12.45 -12.72 2.07
CA LYS A 889 12.22 -11.67 3.08
C LYS A 889 12.98 -11.93 4.37
N GLU A 890 13.05 -13.19 4.81
CA GLU A 890 13.75 -13.58 6.04
C GLU A 890 15.28 -13.65 5.87
N ASN A 891 15.75 -13.85 4.65
CA ASN A 891 17.16 -14.03 4.38
C ASN A 891 17.93 -12.70 4.36
N LYS A 892 18.71 -12.46 5.42
CA LYS A 892 19.56 -11.27 5.60
C LYS A 892 20.60 -11.04 4.48
N LYS A 893 20.87 -12.02 3.60
CA LYS A 893 21.74 -11.86 2.42
C LYS A 893 21.11 -10.91 1.38
N TYR A 894 19.79 -10.79 1.37
CA TYR A 894 19.06 -9.87 0.51
C TYR A 894 18.75 -8.61 1.34
N HIS A 895 19.45 -7.51 1.04
CA HIS A 895 19.18 -6.23 1.68
C HIS A 895 18.01 -5.52 0.99
N GLY A 896 17.06 -5.04 1.78
CA GLY A 896 15.90 -4.27 1.31
C GLY A 896 14.62 -5.09 1.21
N LYS A 897 13.55 -4.42 0.82
CA LYS A 897 12.21 -5.01 0.63
C LYS A 897 12.16 -5.84 -0.66
N VAL A 898 11.30 -6.86 -0.67
CA VAL A 898 11.12 -7.76 -1.82
C VAL A 898 9.86 -7.37 -2.58
N ALA A 899 10.00 -7.09 -3.88
CA ALA A 899 8.88 -6.88 -4.78
C ALA A 899 8.66 -8.08 -5.69
N MET A 900 7.40 -8.42 -5.94
CA MET A 900 6.99 -9.44 -6.91
C MET A 900 6.24 -8.76 -8.05
N VAL A 901 6.57 -9.10 -9.30
CA VAL A 901 5.90 -8.60 -10.49
C VAL A 901 5.25 -9.79 -11.21
N GLY A 902 3.95 -9.70 -11.46
CA GLY A 902 3.15 -10.76 -12.09
C GLY A 902 1.89 -10.21 -12.73
N ASP A 903 1.24 -11.00 -13.58
CA ASP A 903 -0.02 -10.67 -14.27
C ASP A 903 -1.11 -11.73 -14.05
N GLY A 904 -0.73 -12.92 -13.56
CA GLY A 904 -1.60 -14.09 -13.49
C GLY A 904 -2.29 -14.36 -12.16
N ILE A 905 -3.41 -15.11 -12.24
CA ILE A 905 -4.13 -15.69 -11.09
C ILE A 905 -3.17 -16.54 -10.23
N ASN A 906 -2.27 -17.27 -10.89
CA ASN A 906 -1.30 -18.16 -10.27
C ASN A 906 -0.27 -17.43 -9.39
N ASP A 907 -0.09 -16.13 -9.60
CA ASP A 907 0.88 -15.31 -8.87
C ASP A 907 0.23 -14.46 -7.77
N SER A 908 -1.10 -14.43 -7.71
CA SER A 908 -1.83 -13.66 -6.70
C SER A 908 -1.42 -13.96 -5.26
N PRO A 909 -1.15 -15.22 -4.83
CA PRO A 909 -0.67 -15.47 -3.46
C PRO A 909 0.74 -14.93 -3.22
N ALA A 910 1.62 -15.04 -4.23
CA ALA A 910 2.98 -14.52 -4.14
C ALA A 910 3.02 -12.97 -4.16
N LEU A 911 2.13 -12.34 -4.94
CA LEU A 911 1.95 -10.89 -4.98
C LEU A 911 1.47 -10.35 -3.64
N ALA A 912 0.50 -11.01 -3.01
CA ALA A 912 -0.02 -10.61 -1.69
C ALA A 912 1.02 -10.75 -0.57
N ARG A 913 1.92 -11.73 -0.66
CA ARG A 913 2.93 -11.99 0.38
C ARG A 913 4.20 -11.14 0.26
N ALA A 914 4.45 -10.62 -0.94
CA ALA A 914 5.54 -9.69 -1.20
C ALA A 914 5.40 -8.42 -0.35
N ASP A 915 6.51 -7.71 -0.09
CA ASP A 915 6.40 -6.39 0.56
C ASP A 915 5.77 -5.35 -0.38
N VAL A 916 5.95 -5.54 -1.69
CA VAL A 916 5.28 -4.78 -2.74
C VAL A 916 4.91 -5.74 -3.88
N GLY A 917 3.62 -6.09 -4.00
CA GLY A 917 3.11 -6.79 -5.17
C GLY A 917 2.84 -5.81 -6.31
N ILE A 918 3.33 -6.08 -7.52
CA ILE A 918 3.10 -5.26 -8.70
C ILE A 918 2.38 -6.10 -9.76
N ALA A 919 1.13 -5.75 -10.05
CA ALA A 919 0.37 -6.34 -11.15
C ALA A 919 0.63 -5.57 -12.45
N VAL A 920 0.82 -6.29 -13.57
CA VAL A 920 1.03 -5.71 -14.91
C VAL A 920 -0.19 -5.93 -15.80
N GLY A 921 -0.65 -4.87 -16.47
CA GLY A 921 -1.74 -4.89 -17.45
C GLY A 921 -3.12 -5.14 -16.85
N THR A 922 -4.07 -5.54 -17.71
CA THR A 922 -5.38 -6.10 -17.33
C THR A 922 -5.24 -7.56 -16.87
N GLY A 923 -4.26 -7.82 -15.99
CA GLY A 923 -4.12 -9.12 -15.34
C GLY A 923 -5.44 -9.52 -14.68
N ALA A 924 -5.61 -10.82 -14.40
CA ALA A 924 -6.86 -11.32 -13.83
C ALA A 924 -7.26 -10.53 -12.57
N ASP A 925 -8.56 -10.32 -12.34
CA ASP A 925 -9.06 -9.48 -11.24
C ASP A 925 -8.47 -9.86 -9.88
N VAL A 926 -8.19 -11.16 -9.69
CA VAL A 926 -7.52 -11.71 -8.51
C VAL A 926 -6.09 -11.15 -8.31
N ALA A 927 -5.32 -11.00 -9.39
CA ALA A 927 -3.97 -10.42 -9.35
C ALA A 927 -4.01 -8.91 -9.09
N VAL A 928 -4.98 -8.22 -9.70
CA VAL A 928 -5.25 -6.80 -9.45
C VAL A 928 -5.62 -6.58 -7.99
N GLU A 929 -6.47 -7.42 -7.40
CA GLU A 929 -6.87 -7.35 -5.99
C GLU A 929 -5.69 -7.63 -5.04
N ALA A 930 -4.89 -8.66 -5.32
CA ALA A 930 -3.76 -9.06 -4.48
C ALA A 930 -2.57 -8.07 -4.52
N ALA A 931 -2.34 -7.38 -5.64
CA ALA A 931 -1.18 -6.51 -5.79
C ALA A 931 -1.33 -5.17 -5.06
N SER A 932 -0.21 -4.61 -4.59
CA SER A 932 -0.14 -3.31 -3.92
C SER A 932 0.03 -2.14 -4.91
N ILE A 933 0.59 -2.41 -6.09
CA ILE A 933 0.72 -1.48 -7.22
C ILE A 933 0.13 -2.18 -8.44
N VAL A 934 -0.70 -1.48 -9.20
CA VAL A 934 -1.33 -2.00 -10.42
C VAL A 934 -0.94 -1.10 -11.57
N LEU A 935 -0.30 -1.67 -12.58
CA LEU A 935 0.03 -0.98 -13.82
C LEU A 935 -1.11 -1.24 -14.81
N ILE A 936 -1.81 -0.19 -15.22
CA ILE A 936 -2.99 -0.35 -16.10
C ILE A 936 -2.54 -0.78 -17.51
N ARG A 937 -1.34 -0.35 -17.92
CA ARG A 937 -0.76 -0.67 -19.22
C ARG A 937 -0.01 -1.98 -19.16
N ASP A 938 -0.04 -2.74 -20.25
CA ASP A 938 0.76 -3.97 -20.39
C ASP A 938 2.24 -3.68 -20.75
N GLU A 939 2.80 -2.63 -20.16
CA GLU A 939 4.18 -2.18 -20.41
C GLU A 939 5.06 -2.40 -19.20
N LEU A 940 5.97 -3.37 -19.29
CA LEU A 940 6.85 -3.75 -18.17
C LEU A 940 7.74 -2.58 -17.70
N PHE A 941 8.06 -1.64 -18.60
CA PHE A 941 8.87 -0.47 -18.28
C PHE A 941 8.23 0.45 -17.23
N ASP A 942 6.91 0.35 -17.03
CA ASP A 942 6.18 1.16 -16.05
C ASP A 942 6.51 0.78 -14.61
N VAL A 943 7.04 -0.44 -14.38
CA VAL A 943 7.65 -0.85 -13.12
C VAL A 943 8.81 0.09 -12.74
N VAL A 944 9.66 0.47 -13.71
CA VAL A 944 10.78 1.41 -13.50
C VAL A 944 10.25 2.79 -13.14
N ALA A 945 9.19 3.24 -13.83
CA ALA A 945 8.57 4.52 -13.58
C ALA A 945 7.95 4.57 -12.17
N ALA A 946 7.28 3.49 -11.74
CA ALA A 946 6.66 3.37 -10.41
C ALA A 946 7.71 3.47 -9.29
N ILE A 947 8.82 2.73 -9.41
CA ILE A 947 9.90 2.76 -8.41
C ILE A 947 10.57 4.14 -8.36
N LYS A 948 10.81 4.78 -9.52
CA LYS A 948 11.37 6.14 -9.56
C LYS A 948 10.43 7.18 -8.96
N LEU A 949 9.14 7.08 -9.24
CA LEU A 949 8.12 7.94 -8.66
C LEU A 949 8.12 7.80 -7.15
N SER A 950 8.06 6.57 -6.62
CA SER A 950 8.17 6.28 -5.19
C SER A 950 9.44 6.88 -4.58
N LYS A 951 10.63 6.62 -5.16
CA LYS A 951 11.90 7.19 -4.68
C LYS A 951 11.88 8.72 -4.65
N LYS A 952 11.29 9.36 -5.67
CA LYS A 952 11.18 10.83 -5.73
C LYS A 952 10.21 11.38 -4.69
N THR A 953 9.08 10.71 -4.48
CA THR A 953 8.07 11.09 -3.49
C THR A 953 8.62 10.95 -2.07
N VAL A 954 9.25 9.82 -1.72
CA VAL A 954 9.87 9.63 -0.40
C VAL A 954 11.01 10.63 -0.15
N TRP A 955 11.81 10.94 -1.17
CA TRP A 955 12.83 11.98 -1.06
C TRP A 955 12.22 13.36 -0.79
N ARG A 956 11.10 13.71 -1.43
CA ARG A 956 10.35 14.95 -1.14
C ARG A 956 9.79 14.95 0.27
N ILE A 957 9.26 13.84 0.75
CA ILE A 957 8.79 13.70 2.13
C ILE A 957 9.94 13.99 3.10
N ARG A 958 11.12 13.40 2.90
CA ARG A 958 12.31 13.67 3.75
C ARG A 958 12.73 15.13 3.72
N LEU A 959 12.71 15.78 2.56
CA LEU A 959 12.97 17.22 2.47
C LEU A 959 11.92 18.05 3.22
N ASN A 960 10.65 17.70 3.09
CA ASN A 960 9.57 18.38 3.80
C ASN A 960 9.72 18.24 5.32
N PHE A 961 10.15 17.07 5.82
CA PHE A 961 10.53 16.88 7.22
C PHE A 961 11.66 17.80 7.66
N ILE A 962 12.70 17.96 6.83
CA ILE A 962 13.80 18.90 7.10
C ILE A 962 13.26 20.33 7.19
N PHE A 963 12.45 20.78 6.23
CA PHE A 963 11.84 22.12 6.27
C PHE A 963 10.94 22.33 7.49
N ALA A 964 10.22 21.30 7.93
CA ALA A 964 9.34 21.35 9.09
C ALA A 964 10.08 21.28 10.45
N THR A 965 11.28 20.70 10.50
CA THR A 965 12.02 20.50 11.76
C THR A 965 13.08 21.57 12.00
N VAL A 966 13.80 22.00 10.95
CA VAL A 966 14.93 22.94 11.07
C VAL A 966 14.49 24.28 11.66
N TYR A 967 13.34 24.83 11.25
CA TYR A 967 12.89 26.12 11.80
C TYR A 967 12.48 26.00 13.28
N ASN A 968 11.87 24.89 13.69
CA ASN A 968 11.50 24.65 15.09
C ASN A 968 12.75 24.47 15.95
N LEU A 969 13.72 23.69 15.46
CA LEU A 969 14.98 23.43 16.16
C LEU A 969 15.79 24.71 16.40
N ILE A 970 15.81 25.61 15.42
CA ILE A 970 16.50 26.91 15.52
C ILE A 970 15.62 27.91 16.29
N GLY A 971 14.32 27.93 16.05
CA GLY A 971 13.40 28.91 16.59
C GLY A 971 13.18 28.80 18.09
N ILE A 972 13.10 27.58 18.65
CA ILE A 972 12.82 27.36 20.08
C ILE A 972 13.92 27.97 20.98
N PRO A 973 15.23 27.72 20.76
CA PRO A 973 16.29 28.35 21.55
C PRO A 973 16.33 29.87 21.42
N ILE A 974 16.06 30.41 20.22
CA ILE A 974 16.02 31.86 19.99
C ILE A 974 14.81 32.47 20.72
N ALA A 975 13.65 31.81 20.67
CA ALA A 975 12.45 32.21 21.39
C ALA A 975 12.58 32.09 22.92
N ALA A 976 13.39 31.15 23.42
CA ALA A 976 13.74 31.06 24.83
C ALA A 976 14.75 32.13 25.27
N GLY A 977 15.29 32.92 24.33
CA GLY A 977 16.23 34.01 24.60
C GLY A 977 17.67 33.56 24.86
N VAL A 978 18.06 32.36 24.42
CA VAL A 978 19.46 31.88 24.54
C VAL A 978 20.44 32.81 23.80
N LEU A 979 20.01 33.44 22.71
CA LEU A 979 20.80 34.39 21.92
C LEU A 979 20.65 35.86 22.34
N LEU A 980 20.10 36.13 23.53
CA LEU A 980 20.02 37.50 24.08
C LEU A 980 21.38 38.24 24.13
N PRO A 981 22.51 37.59 24.51
CA PRO A 981 23.81 38.25 24.50
C PRO A 981 24.27 38.69 23.10
N ALA A 982 23.79 38.02 22.05
CA ALA A 982 24.07 38.36 20.66
C ALA A 982 23.09 39.40 20.08
N GLY A 983 22.15 39.90 20.88
CA GLY A 983 21.16 40.91 20.48
C GLY A 983 20.04 40.37 19.58
N VAL A 984 19.92 39.04 19.43
CA VAL A 984 18.88 38.42 18.60
C VAL A 984 17.70 38.03 19.49
N GLN A 985 16.56 38.70 19.30
CA GLN A 985 15.32 38.41 19.99
C GLN A 985 14.21 38.08 18.98
N LEU A 986 13.45 37.02 19.26
CA LEU A 986 12.28 36.66 18.47
C LEU A 986 11.02 37.22 19.14
N MET A 987 10.19 37.92 18.39
CA MET A 987 8.86 38.33 18.85
C MET A 987 7.79 37.28 18.46
N PRO A 988 6.68 37.16 19.22
CA PRO A 988 5.60 36.20 18.93
C PRO A 988 5.05 36.28 17.50
N TRP A 989 4.95 37.48 16.94
CA TRP A 989 4.48 37.67 15.57
C TRP A 989 5.45 37.11 14.52
N MET A 990 6.76 37.20 14.77
CA MET A 990 7.81 36.63 13.89
C MET A 990 7.74 35.11 13.91
N ALA A 991 7.42 34.52 15.07
CA ALA A 991 7.19 33.10 15.23
C ALA A 991 6.02 32.61 14.36
N ALA A 992 4.90 33.33 14.38
CA ALA A 992 3.73 33.02 13.58
C ALA A 992 4.03 33.11 12.07
N ALA A 993 4.79 34.12 11.64
CA ALA A 993 5.21 34.25 10.25
C ALA A 993 6.18 33.13 9.80
N ALA A 994 7.15 32.76 10.64
CA ALA A 994 8.07 31.66 10.37
C ALA A 994 7.35 30.30 10.21
N MET A 995 6.34 30.04 11.05
CA MET A 995 5.46 28.87 10.97
C MET A 995 4.71 28.82 9.62
N ALA A 996 4.17 29.96 9.18
CA ALA A 996 3.47 30.07 7.90
C ALA A 996 4.40 29.76 6.72
N LEU A 997 5.61 30.33 6.72
CA LEU A 997 6.63 30.09 5.69
C LEU A 997 7.05 28.62 5.63
N SER A 998 7.21 27.96 6.79
CA SER A 998 7.52 26.53 6.82
C SER A 998 6.40 25.70 6.16
N SER A 999 5.14 25.97 6.49
CA SER A 999 3.99 25.26 5.91
C SER A 999 3.88 25.49 4.39
N VAL A 1000 4.07 26.72 3.92
CA VAL A 1000 4.07 27.06 2.49
C VAL A 1000 5.21 26.36 1.76
N SER A 1001 6.41 26.29 2.35
CA SER A 1001 7.56 25.62 1.75
C SER A 1001 7.31 24.12 1.53
N VAL A 1002 6.68 23.44 2.50
CA VAL A 1002 6.30 22.03 2.43
C VAL A 1002 5.26 21.77 1.34
N VAL A 1003 4.22 22.61 1.26
CA VAL A 1003 3.17 22.50 0.25
C VAL A 1003 3.74 22.74 -1.15
N ALA A 1004 4.55 23.78 -1.33
CA ALA A 1004 5.20 24.10 -2.60
C ALA A 1004 6.14 22.97 -3.07
N SER A 1005 6.97 22.44 -2.16
CA SER A 1005 7.84 21.29 -2.41
C SER A 1005 7.05 20.05 -2.85
N SER A 1006 5.90 19.80 -2.22
CA SER A 1006 5.02 18.67 -2.56
C SER A 1006 4.35 18.85 -3.92
N LEU A 1007 3.87 20.06 -4.25
CA LEU A 1007 3.28 20.36 -5.55
C LEU A 1007 4.28 20.25 -6.71
N LEU A 1008 5.57 20.41 -6.44
CA LEU A 1008 6.63 20.25 -7.45
C LEU A 1008 6.71 18.81 -7.97
N LEU A 1009 6.11 17.81 -7.29
CA LEU A 1009 5.96 16.45 -7.81
C LEU A 1009 5.09 16.38 -9.08
N ARG A 1010 4.23 17.37 -9.33
CA ARG A 1010 3.41 17.43 -10.57
C ARG A 1010 4.25 17.57 -11.84
N TYR A 1011 5.49 18.03 -11.72
CA TYR A 1011 6.44 18.13 -12.84
C TYR A 1011 7.23 16.83 -13.06
N PHE A 1012 6.93 15.76 -12.34
CA PHE A 1012 7.52 14.45 -12.60
C PHE A 1012 7.20 14.01 -14.03
N LYS A 1013 8.25 13.68 -14.78
CA LYS A 1013 8.13 13.12 -16.13
C LYS A 1013 8.56 11.66 -16.11
N LYS A 1014 7.75 10.82 -16.76
CA LYS A 1014 8.08 9.40 -16.98
C LYS A 1014 9.45 9.29 -17.65
N PRO A 1015 10.34 8.37 -17.21
CA PRO A 1015 11.60 8.13 -17.90
C PRO A 1015 11.34 7.69 -19.35
N ARG A 1016 12.13 8.21 -20.30
CA ARG A 1016 12.06 7.80 -21.70
C ARG A 1016 12.92 6.56 -21.97
N MET A 1017 12.41 5.64 -22.79
CA MET A 1017 13.11 4.41 -23.16
C MET A 1017 14.40 4.68 -23.96
N GLU A 1018 14.37 5.69 -24.84
CA GLU A 1018 15.50 6.13 -25.68
C GLU A 1018 16.81 6.36 -24.91
N LYS A 1019 16.71 6.80 -23.65
CA LYS A 1019 17.89 7.03 -22.80
C LYS A 1019 18.61 5.73 -22.47
N TYR A 1020 17.87 4.64 -22.30
CA TYR A 1020 18.40 3.32 -21.92
C TYR A 1020 18.75 2.46 -23.13
N GLU A 1021 18.11 2.69 -24.28
CA GLU A 1021 18.37 1.93 -25.51
C GLU A 1021 19.82 2.02 -26.00
N ARG A 1022 20.45 3.20 -25.91
CA ARG A 1022 21.85 3.37 -26.33
C ARG A 1022 22.81 2.55 -25.48
N ASP A 1023 22.58 2.50 -24.18
CA ASP A 1023 23.41 1.76 -23.22
C ASP A 1023 23.22 0.25 -23.36
N VAL A 1024 21.98 -0.19 -23.62
CA VAL A 1024 21.66 -1.61 -23.81
C VAL A 1024 22.26 -2.14 -25.10
N ARG A 1025 22.15 -1.44 -26.24
CA ARG A 1025 22.77 -1.91 -27.50
C ARG A 1025 24.28 -2.13 -27.37
N TYR A 1026 24.96 -1.26 -26.62
CA TYR A 1026 26.41 -1.40 -26.36
C TYR A 1026 26.74 -2.62 -25.49
N ARG A 1027 25.91 -2.94 -24.48
CA ARG A 1027 26.13 -4.08 -23.57
C ARG A 1027 25.57 -5.42 -24.03
N GLN A 1028 24.50 -5.45 -24.83
CA GLN A 1028 23.92 -6.69 -25.35
C GLN A 1028 24.91 -7.41 -26.27
N TRP A 1029 25.75 -6.65 -26.98
CA TRP A 1029 26.94 -7.16 -27.68
C TRP A 1029 27.98 -7.81 -26.74
N SER A 1030 28.10 -7.34 -25.49
CA SER A 1030 29.04 -7.86 -24.48
C SER A 1030 28.47 -9.01 -23.63
N LEU A 1031 27.15 -9.06 -23.41
CA LEU A 1031 26.46 -10.04 -22.53
C LEU A 1031 26.20 -11.38 -23.21
N ASN A 1032 26.10 -11.43 -24.54
CA ASN A 1032 26.06 -12.70 -25.31
C ASN A 1032 27.33 -13.55 -25.14
N LYS A 1033 28.32 -13.11 -24.34
CA LYS A 1033 29.55 -13.82 -23.99
C LYS A 1033 29.67 -14.26 -22.52
N SER A 1034 28.81 -13.83 -21.59
CA SER A 1034 28.97 -14.16 -20.17
C SER A 1034 28.09 -15.35 -19.75
N THR A 1035 28.74 -16.47 -19.41
CA THR A 1035 28.16 -17.78 -19.06
C THR A 1035 27.62 -17.92 -17.62
N ASP A 1036 27.59 -16.85 -16.83
CA ASP A 1036 27.34 -16.94 -15.38
C ASP A 1036 25.85 -16.78 -15.01
N ILE A 1037 24.97 -17.63 -15.57
CA ILE A 1037 23.56 -17.71 -15.14
C ILE A 1037 23.40 -18.85 -14.13
N ILE A 1038 23.03 -18.50 -12.91
CA ILE A 1038 22.77 -19.46 -11.84
C ILE A 1038 21.29 -19.87 -11.92
N VAL A 1039 21.06 -21.15 -12.20
CA VAL A 1039 19.71 -21.72 -12.28
C VAL A 1039 19.53 -22.73 -11.16
N HIS A 1040 18.53 -22.50 -10.32
CA HIS A 1040 18.11 -23.36 -9.24
C HIS A 1040 16.87 -24.16 -9.65
N ARG A 1041 16.78 -25.42 -9.22
CA ARG A 1041 15.68 -26.31 -9.57
C ARG A 1041 14.82 -26.59 -8.34
N GLY A 1042 13.53 -26.22 -8.40
CA GLY A 1042 12.62 -26.42 -7.27
C GLY A 1042 12.99 -25.59 -6.02
N ILE A 1043 12.43 -25.98 -4.87
CA ILE A 1043 12.61 -25.27 -3.58
C ILE A 1043 13.84 -25.75 -2.79
N ASP A 1044 14.33 -26.95 -3.05
CA ASP A 1044 15.38 -27.59 -2.24
C ASP A 1044 16.77 -26.93 -2.39
N ASP A 1045 16.95 -26.17 -3.47
CA ASP A 1045 18.13 -25.31 -3.70
C ASP A 1045 18.04 -23.94 -3.00
N LEU A 1046 17.02 -23.69 -2.18
CA LEU A 1046 16.96 -22.50 -1.33
C LEU A 1046 18.19 -22.47 -0.42
N PRO A 1047 18.75 -21.27 -0.12
CA PRO A 1047 19.75 -21.15 0.92
C PRO A 1047 19.13 -21.53 2.27
N MET A 1048 19.23 -22.80 2.66
CA MET A 1048 18.70 -23.32 3.92
C MET A 1048 19.21 -22.48 5.09
N MET A 1049 18.29 -22.13 6.00
CA MET A 1049 18.63 -21.65 7.33
C MET A 1049 19.50 -22.70 8.02
N ARG A 1050 20.79 -22.40 8.19
CA ARG A 1050 21.61 -23.16 9.14
C ARG A 1050 21.09 -22.87 10.56
N PRO A 1051 20.80 -23.89 11.38
CA PRO A 1051 20.42 -23.67 12.76
C PRO A 1051 21.56 -22.95 13.48
N LYS A 1052 21.22 -21.94 14.29
CA LYS A 1052 22.19 -21.14 15.05
C LYS A 1052 22.94 -22.06 16.01
N SER A 1053 24.17 -22.44 15.66
CA SER A 1053 25.10 -23.02 16.60
C SER A 1053 25.82 -21.91 17.38
N SER A 1054 25.53 -21.88 18.68
CA SER A 1054 26.34 -21.34 19.76
C SER A 1054 26.56 -19.81 19.85
N ILE A 1055 26.42 -19.38 21.11
CA ILE A 1055 26.43 -18.02 21.69
C ILE A 1055 27.75 -17.25 21.47
N LEU A 1056 28.76 -17.87 20.85
CA LEU A 1056 30.10 -17.28 20.64
C LEU A 1056 30.20 -16.34 19.43
N SER A 1057 29.20 -16.27 18.54
CA SER A 1057 29.21 -15.36 17.38
C SER A 1057 28.63 -13.97 17.65
N SER A 1058 27.95 -13.77 18.78
CA SER A 1058 27.32 -12.50 19.18
C SER A 1058 28.35 -11.43 19.61
N LEU A 1059 29.51 -11.85 20.14
CA LEU A 1059 30.54 -10.94 20.62
C LEU A 1059 31.50 -10.43 19.52
N ARG A 1060 31.43 -10.99 18.30
CA ARG A 1060 32.34 -10.64 17.19
C ARG A 1060 31.79 -9.56 16.24
N ASN A 1061 30.69 -8.89 16.61
CA ASN A 1061 30.06 -7.81 15.84
C ASN A 1061 29.78 -6.58 16.72
N SER A 1062 30.72 -6.18 17.57
CA SER A 1062 30.70 -4.86 18.20
C SER A 1062 31.32 -3.81 17.27
N ARG A 1063 30.80 -2.57 17.35
CA ARG A 1063 31.16 -1.37 16.55
C ARG A 1063 32.66 -1.05 16.50
N LEU A 1064 33.48 -1.65 17.37
CA LEU A 1064 34.94 -1.53 17.40
C LEU A 1064 35.61 -2.12 16.15
N SER A 1065 35.09 -3.20 15.57
CA SER A 1065 35.70 -3.85 14.39
C SER A 1065 35.53 -3.06 13.08
N GLN A 1066 34.60 -2.10 13.06
CA GLN A 1066 34.33 -1.23 11.92
C GLN A 1066 35.26 0.00 11.95
N ILE A 1067 35.50 0.56 13.14
CA ILE A 1067 36.46 1.66 13.35
C ILE A 1067 37.89 1.20 13.07
N VAL A 1068 38.25 -0.03 13.48
CA VAL A 1068 39.57 -0.61 13.18
C VAL A 1068 39.74 -0.86 11.67
N ARG A 1069 38.69 -1.25 10.95
CA ARG A 1069 38.76 -1.47 9.49
C ARG A 1069 38.87 -0.18 8.69
N GLU A 1070 38.20 0.89 9.11
CA GLU A 1070 38.33 2.23 8.52
C GLU A 1070 39.71 2.85 8.82
N SER A 1071 40.27 2.58 10.00
CA SER A 1071 41.62 3.04 10.34
C SER A 1071 42.70 2.32 9.50
N ILE A 1072 42.52 1.02 9.23
CA ILE A 1072 43.45 0.22 8.42
C ILE A 1072 43.36 0.57 6.93
N SER A 1073 42.19 0.97 6.41
CA SER A 1073 42.06 1.40 5.00
C SER A 1073 42.69 2.77 4.75
N VAL A 1074 42.62 3.69 5.72
CA VAL A 1074 43.31 5.00 5.64
C VAL A 1074 44.83 4.82 5.66
N VAL A 1075 45.37 3.91 6.49
CA VAL A 1075 46.80 3.59 6.52
C VAL A 1075 47.25 2.87 5.24
N LYS A 1076 46.43 1.95 4.68
CA LYS A 1076 46.74 1.29 3.40
C LYS A 1076 46.80 2.27 2.23
N ASN A 1077 45.91 3.27 2.20
CA ASN A 1077 45.90 4.28 1.13
C ASN A 1077 47.09 5.24 1.24
N ALA A 1078 47.49 5.62 2.45
CA ALA A 1078 48.69 6.43 2.68
C ALA A 1078 49.99 5.71 2.25
N VAL A 1079 50.08 4.40 2.51
CA VAL A 1079 51.23 3.57 2.08
C VAL A 1079 51.23 3.33 0.55
N MET A 1080 50.06 3.36 -0.11
CA MET A 1080 49.96 3.25 -1.56
C MET A 1080 50.39 4.55 -2.28
N GLU A 1081 50.09 5.71 -1.71
CA GLU A 1081 50.53 7.01 -2.25
C GLU A 1081 52.04 7.23 -2.16
N GLU A 1082 52.70 6.76 -1.09
CA GLU A 1082 54.16 6.78 -0.99
C GLU A 1082 54.83 5.80 -1.97
N LYS A 1083 54.24 4.61 -2.20
CA LYS A 1083 54.74 3.68 -3.22
C LYS A 1083 54.64 4.23 -4.63
N ILE A 1084 53.55 4.93 -4.97
CA ILE A 1084 53.38 5.54 -6.31
C ILE A 1084 54.38 6.69 -6.52
N LYS A 1085 54.72 7.46 -5.47
CA LYS A 1085 55.78 8.48 -5.54
C LYS A 1085 57.19 7.88 -5.68
N ALA A 1086 57.45 6.70 -5.13
CA ALA A 1086 58.72 6.00 -5.29
C ALA A 1086 58.90 5.39 -6.70
N THR A 1087 57.82 4.93 -7.35
CA THR A 1087 57.88 4.31 -8.69
C THR A 1087 58.10 5.33 -9.82
N VAL A 1088 57.77 6.61 -9.63
CA VAL A 1088 57.98 7.65 -10.64
C VAL A 1088 59.46 8.10 -10.74
N TYR A 1089 60.28 7.82 -9.74
CA TYR A 1089 61.71 8.18 -9.74
C TYR A 1089 62.64 7.06 -10.27
N PHE A 1090 62.11 5.88 -10.62
CA PHE A 1090 62.92 4.71 -11.01
C PHE A 1090 62.75 4.27 -12.48
N ASN A 1091 62.05 5.05 -13.31
CA ASN A 1091 61.79 4.68 -14.71
C ASN A 1091 62.74 5.31 -15.75
N ASP A 1092 63.82 5.95 -15.32
CA ASP A 1092 64.94 6.35 -16.18
C ASP A 1092 66.15 5.45 -15.89
N GLU A 1093 66.07 4.15 -16.23
CA GLU A 1093 67.23 3.37 -16.71
C GLU A 1093 66.83 1.94 -17.14
N GLN A 1094 67.12 1.66 -18.41
CA GLN A 1094 67.50 0.37 -19.01
C GLN A 1094 66.45 -0.73 -19.27
N THR A 1095 66.19 -0.84 -20.58
CA THR A 1095 66.03 -2.06 -21.40
C THR A 1095 66.88 -3.27 -20.95
N THR A 1096 66.25 -4.44 -20.76
CA THR A 1096 66.51 -5.72 -21.48
C THR A 1096 65.96 -6.96 -20.74
N ASN A 1097 65.51 -7.93 -21.55
CA ASN A 1097 65.33 -9.36 -21.26
C ASN A 1097 64.13 -9.85 -20.41
N ARG A 1098 63.16 -10.38 -21.16
CA ARG A 1098 62.30 -11.51 -20.80
C ARG A 1098 63.12 -12.72 -20.33
N GLN A 1099 62.45 -13.56 -19.54
CA GLN A 1099 62.88 -14.87 -18.96
C GLN A 1099 63.37 -14.80 -17.51
N LYS A 1100 62.46 -14.60 -16.55
CA LYS A 1100 62.55 -15.13 -15.15
C LYS A 1100 61.32 -14.81 -14.27
N GLU A 1101 60.11 -15.09 -14.76
CA GLU A 1101 58.87 -14.88 -13.98
C GLU A 1101 58.00 -16.15 -13.85
N GLU A 1102 58.55 -17.35 -14.08
CA GLU A 1102 57.81 -18.62 -13.90
C GLU A 1102 58.16 -19.38 -12.60
N GLU A 1103 58.97 -18.82 -11.68
CA GLU A 1103 59.33 -19.51 -10.42
C GLU A 1103 58.83 -18.83 -9.13
N THR A 1104 58.00 -17.78 -9.20
CA THR A 1104 57.52 -17.06 -8.01
C THR A 1104 56.00 -17.04 -7.80
N GLU A 1105 55.23 -17.86 -8.51
CA GLU A 1105 53.78 -18.02 -8.26
C GLU A 1105 53.39 -19.19 -7.35
N LEU A 1106 54.36 -20.01 -6.90
CA LEU A 1106 54.09 -21.24 -6.14
C LEU A 1106 54.32 -21.18 -4.61
N GLN A 1107 54.51 -19.99 -4.03
CA GLN A 1107 54.74 -19.84 -2.58
C GLN A 1107 53.77 -18.91 -1.81
N VAL A 1108 52.67 -18.45 -2.41
CA VAL A 1108 51.69 -17.58 -1.70
C VAL A 1108 50.36 -18.28 -1.39
N THR A 1109 50.20 -19.56 -1.74
CA THR A 1109 49.01 -20.38 -1.42
C THR A 1109 49.06 -21.09 -0.05
N HIS A 1110 49.89 -20.61 0.88
CA HIS A 1110 49.86 -21.04 2.28
C HIS A 1110 50.18 -19.88 3.24
N LEU A 1111 49.20 -18.98 3.43
CA LEU A 1111 48.98 -18.08 4.57
C LEU A 1111 47.56 -17.49 4.44
#